data_AF-A0A409VY56-F1
#
_entry.id   AF-A0A409VY56-F1
#
_cell.length_a   1.000
_cell.length_b   1.000
_cell.length_c   1.000
_cell.angle_alpha   90.00
_cell.angle_beta   90.00
_cell.angle_gamma   90.00
#
_symmetry.space_group_name_H-M   'P 1'
#
loop_
_entity.id
_entity.type
_entity.pdbx_description
1 polymer ?
#
loop_
_entity_poly.entity_id
_entity_poly.type
_entity_poly.pdbx_seq_one_letter_code
_entity_poly.pdbx_strand_id
1 'polypeptide(L)'
;MAAKTFTLDDVAKHNKEGDLWIVVDSNVYDLSRFAAMHPGGLAVLLDDEVAGKDATEAFFSLHRYEVLQRPQFSRLIIGTIEGQKQLVVPPAPGELSRVPYAEPTWLTPGYHSPYYKDHHRKFQAAFRKFVEEVILPDARAREEDGKRPSQKVFDEMAKLNIIAMRLGPGRHLKGLELMGGIVKPEEFDYFHELIMGEEISRIHARGYNDGMGGGTYIGLPPIMNFGKPAIRDKIVAEVFAGKKLCALAITEAFAGSDVAGLKCFAKKVDGGYRVTGTSNKWITNGTFADYFTVGCRTEKGGLSVLLIERGPGIETKSIKTPYSPTAGTAYITFEDVFVPDDHLLGEENKGLQVILSNFNHERWGMTTASIGAQRLIVEECLKWVSQRKVFGKPLHSQAVIRSKLAAMISRVESAQNWLENITYQMNHMNYKQQADHLAGPIGLLKKYATETAQETARDAVQIFGGRGITKTGMGRFIEHYHRTVPFDAVLGGAEDVLGDLGVRQALRKMPKNSRERIWEITAIVRSPEKAKKLEKHGVKVAVGSHDDASLLEPLVASSDVVIATADADNVEACRATLAGLKNSYQRTGVPPIFIHTSGTGVLTDNAAGEYSTDLIYNDADADQIETLAPTQFHRNVDLMILEADREGGAAGYARTHIILPSTIYGIAENILVDDGIANPHSRQVPDLIRAAVMRGRGGTVGKGKNLWPDVDIEDVADLYVILFDSIRKNPDGTGHGREGFYFGENGEHSLYEVGRAISQALVDLGRASEAEPTTFTKEEIDTYFEGSNYLGSNSRCRSNRSRAIGWNPIKTKDDFIASIKPEVEALLKKRGHEWKN
;
A
#
# COMPACT_ATOMS: atom_id res chain seq x y z
N MET A 1 55.77 4.59 36.72
CA MET A 1 56.54 3.54 37.44
C MET A 1 56.56 2.31 36.55
N ALA A 2 57.70 1.63 36.39
CA ALA A 2 57.73 0.35 35.67
C ALA A 2 56.74 -0.61 36.33
N ALA A 3 55.95 -1.33 35.53
CA ALA A 3 55.04 -2.35 36.05
C ALA A 3 55.87 -3.39 36.80
N LYS A 4 55.49 -3.70 38.05
CA LYS A 4 56.16 -4.76 38.82
C LYS A 4 55.98 -6.09 38.09
N THR A 5 57.01 -6.93 38.11
CA THR A 5 57.01 -8.25 37.49
C THR A 5 57.07 -9.32 38.57
N PHE A 6 56.32 -10.41 38.40
CA PHE A 6 56.19 -11.51 39.36
C PHE A 6 56.43 -12.86 38.67
N THR A 7 56.81 -13.87 39.45
CA THR A 7 56.80 -15.27 39.02
C THR A 7 55.48 -15.95 39.43
N LEU A 8 55.15 -17.12 38.85
CA LEU A 8 54.01 -17.91 39.32
C LEU A 8 54.20 -18.38 40.77
N ASP A 9 55.43 -18.64 41.19
CA ASP A 9 55.76 -19.01 42.58
C ASP A 9 55.51 -17.85 43.56
N ASP A 10 55.63 -16.59 43.09
CA ASP A 10 55.25 -15.44 43.91
C ASP A 10 53.74 -15.39 44.13
N VAL A 11 52.94 -15.63 43.07
CA VAL A 11 51.47 -15.66 43.17
C VAL A 11 51.00 -16.82 44.06
N ALA A 12 51.65 -17.99 43.97
CA ALA A 12 51.30 -19.18 44.75
C ALA A 12 51.38 -19.00 46.27
N LYS A 13 52.12 -18.00 46.75
CA LYS A 13 52.21 -17.65 48.19
C LYS A 13 50.93 -17.01 48.72
N HIS A 14 50.06 -16.50 47.85
CA HIS A 14 48.88 -15.71 48.16
C HIS A 14 47.60 -16.45 47.75
N ASN A 15 47.18 -17.43 48.56
CA ASN A 15 46.11 -18.39 48.22
C ASN A 15 45.03 -18.57 49.30
N LYS A 16 44.87 -17.62 50.22
CA LYS A 16 43.97 -17.74 51.38
C LYS A 16 43.12 -16.49 51.61
N GLU A 17 42.11 -16.60 52.47
CA GLU A 17 41.27 -15.45 52.82
C GLU A 17 42.10 -14.31 53.41
N GLY A 18 41.88 -13.09 52.91
CA GLY A 18 42.65 -11.90 53.30
C GLY A 18 44.04 -11.79 52.68
N ASP A 19 44.47 -12.77 51.89
CA ASP A 19 45.77 -12.82 51.20
C ASP A 19 45.69 -13.69 49.94
N LEU A 20 45.13 -13.13 48.87
CA LEU A 20 44.71 -13.86 47.68
C LEU A 20 45.10 -13.15 46.39
N TRP A 21 46.03 -13.74 45.63
CA TRP A 21 46.39 -13.28 44.29
C TRP A 21 46.01 -14.32 43.24
N ILE A 22 45.71 -13.84 42.04
CA ILE A 22 45.48 -14.69 40.87
C ILE A 22 46.15 -14.08 39.64
N VAL A 23 46.50 -14.92 38.66
CA VAL A 23 46.84 -14.45 37.31
C VAL A 23 45.61 -14.58 36.42
N VAL A 24 45.32 -13.53 35.65
CA VAL A 24 44.39 -13.59 34.52
C VAL A 24 45.08 -13.00 33.30
N ASP A 25 45.21 -13.85 32.28
CA ASP A 25 46.02 -13.68 31.08
C ASP A 25 47.51 -13.55 31.40
N SER A 26 47.98 -12.32 31.64
CA SER A 26 49.38 -12.05 32.08
C SER A 26 49.45 -11.10 33.28
N ASN A 27 48.30 -10.59 33.74
CA ASN A 27 48.22 -9.63 34.83
C ASN A 27 48.00 -10.35 36.17
N VAL A 28 48.71 -9.90 37.20
CA VAL A 28 48.55 -10.36 38.59
C VAL A 28 47.56 -9.44 39.30
N TYR A 29 46.49 -10.01 39.83
CA TYR A 29 45.44 -9.31 40.56
C TYR A 29 45.52 -9.63 42.05
N ASP A 30 45.56 -8.59 42.88
CA ASP A 30 45.38 -8.73 44.33
C ASP A 30 43.89 -8.66 44.67
N LEU A 31 43.32 -9.81 45.00
CA LEU A 31 41.92 -9.97 45.36
C LEU A 31 41.68 -9.98 46.86
N SER A 32 42.71 -9.78 47.70
CA SER A 32 42.65 -9.95 49.16
C SER A 32 41.51 -9.17 49.82
N ARG A 33 41.23 -7.95 49.34
CA ARG A 33 40.10 -7.11 49.81
C ARG A 33 38.82 -7.30 49.02
N PHE A 34 38.92 -7.79 47.78
CA PHE A 34 37.78 -7.95 46.89
C PHE A 34 37.04 -9.27 47.11
N ALA A 35 37.72 -10.31 47.60
CA ALA A 35 37.19 -11.66 47.65
C ALA A 35 35.88 -11.78 48.46
N ALA A 36 35.76 -11.03 49.57
CA ALA A 36 34.54 -10.96 50.38
C ALA A 36 33.36 -10.24 49.70
N MET A 37 33.64 -9.42 48.67
CA MET A 37 32.62 -8.69 47.89
C MET A 37 32.26 -9.42 46.58
N HIS A 38 32.87 -10.57 46.30
CA HIS A 38 32.64 -11.28 45.04
C HIS A 38 31.20 -11.81 44.99
N PRO A 39 30.41 -11.53 43.92
CA PRO A 39 29.01 -11.93 43.85
C PRO A 39 28.77 -13.44 43.92
N GLY A 40 29.75 -14.24 43.52
CA GLY A 40 29.71 -15.71 43.63
C GLY A 40 30.10 -16.24 45.01
N GLY A 41 30.39 -15.36 45.97
CA GLY A 41 30.93 -15.71 47.28
C GLY A 41 32.45 -15.96 47.26
N LEU A 42 33.03 -16.00 48.46
CA LEU A 42 34.46 -16.20 48.70
C LEU A 42 34.94 -17.58 48.22
N ALA A 43 34.13 -18.63 48.42
CA ALA A 43 34.50 -20.01 48.12
C ALA A 43 34.93 -20.23 46.66
N VAL A 44 34.35 -19.48 45.71
CA VAL A 44 34.70 -19.57 44.28
C VAL A 44 36.13 -19.09 43.99
N LEU A 45 36.62 -18.12 44.77
CA LEU A 45 37.95 -17.56 44.60
C LEU A 45 39.01 -18.31 45.42
N LEU A 46 38.59 -19.07 46.44
CA LEU A 46 39.43 -19.97 47.22
C LEU A 46 39.45 -21.41 46.68
N ASP A 47 38.83 -21.65 45.52
CA ASP A 47 38.91 -22.92 44.84
C ASP A 47 40.38 -23.26 44.51
N ASP A 48 40.74 -24.53 44.65
CA ASP A 48 42.11 -25.01 44.43
C ASP A 48 42.59 -24.73 43.00
N GLU A 49 41.71 -24.58 42.01
CA GLU A 49 42.09 -24.22 40.62
C GLU A 49 42.31 -22.72 40.42
N VAL A 50 41.93 -21.87 41.39
CA VAL A 50 41.94 -20.41 41.27
C VAL A 50 42.96 -19.77 42.21
N ALA A 51 42.94 -20.10 43.50
CA ALA A 51 43.68 -19.38 44.53
C ALA A 51 45.20 -19.52 44.38
N GLY A 52 45.92 -18.40 44.24
CA GLY A 52 47.37 -18.39 44.05
C GLY A 52 47.82 -18.96 42.70
N LYS A 53 46.93 -19.09 41.72
CA LYS A 53 47.21 -19.76 40.44
C LYS A 53 46.96 -18.86 39.23
N ASP A 54 47.33 -19.39 38.07
CA ASP A 54 46.87 -18.90 36.79
C ASP A 54 45.42 -19.33 36.56
N ALA A 55 44.51 -18.40 36.87
CA ALA A 55 43.07 -18.58 36.78
C ALA A 55 42.53 -18.10 35.42
N THR A 56 43.38 -17.92 34.39
CA THR A 56 42.97 -17.40 33.08
C THR A 56 41.83 -18.20 32.47
N GLU A 57 41.97 -19.52 32.44
CA GLU A 57 40.95 -20.41 31.88
C GLU A 57 39.66 -20.40 32.70
N ALA A 58 39.77 -20.48 34.03
CA ALA A 58 38.64 -20.41 34.94
C ALA A 58 37.88 -19.08 34.77
N PHE A 59 38.60 -17.96 34.68
CA PHE A 59 38.03 -16.64 34.47
C PHE A 59 37.26 -16.55 33.15
N PHE A 60 37.91 -16.86 32.02
CA PHE A 60 37.28 -16.75 30.69
C PHE A 60 36.20 -17.79 30.40
N SER A 61 36.10 -18.85 31.21
CA SER A 61 34.98 -19.80 31.15
C SER A 61 33.65 -19.21 31.66
N LEU A 62 33.71 -18.13 32.47
CA LEU A 62 32.56 -17.51 33.13
C LEU A 62 32.42 -16.00 32.87
N HIS A 63 33.49 -15.34 32.46
CA HIS A 63 33.61 -13.90 32.28
C HIS A 63 34.22 -13.55 30.93
N ARG A 64 34.13 -12.27 30.56
CA ARG A 64 34.88 -11.72 29.43
C ARG A 64 35.86 -10.64 29.89
N TYR A 65 36.80 -10.33 29.02
CA TYR A 65 37.87 -9.36 29.31
C TYR A 65 37.32 -7.96 29.64
N GLU A 66 36.14 -7.57 29.12
CA GLU A 66 35.51 -6.26 29.41
C GLU A 66 35.17 -6.11 30.89
N VAL A 67 35.05 -7.20 31.65
CA VAL A 67 34.93 -7.14 33.11
C VAL A 67 36.18 -6.52 33.70
N LEU A 68 37.38 -6.95 33.29
CA LEU A 68 38.66 -6.49 33.83
C LEU A 68 38.95 -5.02 33.50
N GLN A 69 38.35 -4.48 32.44
CA GLN A 69 38.51 -3.08 32.03
C GLN A 69 37.80 -2.08 32.96
N ARG A 70 36.88 -2.51 33.83
CA ARG A 70 36.17 -1.55 34.70
C ARG A 70 37.14 -0.95 35.72
N PRO A 71 37.02 0.36 36.06
CA PRO A 71 37.93 1.02 37.00
C PRO A 71 38.09 0.30 38.34
N GLN A 72 37.03 -0.33 38.84
CA GLN A 72 37.06 -1.06 40.11
C GLN A 72 37.91 -2.33 40.11
N PHE A 73 38.16 -2.93 38.94
CA PHE A 73 38.90 -4.18 38.76
C PHE A 73 40.30 -3.94 38.20
N SER A 74 40.46 -2.99 37.28
CA SER A 74 41.78 -2.57 36.78
C SER A 74 42.70 -2.07 37.89
N ARG A 75 42.16 -1.44 38.93
CA ARG A 75 42.93 -1.01 40.12
C ARG A 75 43.45 -2.17 41.00
N LEU A 76 42.98 -3.40 40.77
CA LEU A 76 43.43 -4.58 41.52
C LEU A 76 44.72 -5.18 40.91
N ILE A 77 45.13 -4.70 39.73
CA ILE A 77 46.36 -5.16 39.07
C ILE A 77 47.57 -4.64 39.85
N ILE A 78 48.42 -5.55 40.32
CA ILE A 78 49.64 -5.22 41.06
C ILE A 78 50.91 -5.40 40.22
N GLY A 79 50.82 -6.06 39.06
CA GLY A 79 51.91 -6.25 38.11
C GLY A 79 51.59 -7.33 37.06
N THR A 80 52.62 -7.87 36.41
CA THR A 80 52.50 -8.89 35.36
C THR A 80 53.42 -10.08 35.62
N ILE A 81 53.13 -11.23 35.02
CA ILE A 81 54.02 -12.39 35.07
C ILE A 81 55.22 -12.20 34.15
N GLU A 82 56.41 -12.56 34.62
CA GLU A 82 57.66 -12.49 33.85
C GLU A 82 57.58 -13.36 32.58
N GLY A 83 57.95 -12.79 31.43
CA GLY A 83 58.01 -13.50 30.14
C GLY A 83 56.64 -13.79 29.50
N GLN A 84 55.52 -13.58 30.19
CA GLN A 84 54.18 -13.73 29.61
C GLN A 84 53.77 -12.46 28.85
N LYS A 85 53.04 -12.64 27.74
CA LYS A 85 52.40 -11.58 26.98
C LYS A 85 50.89 -11.72 27.06
N GLN A 86 50.20 -10.59 27.13
CA GLN A 86 48.75 -10.55 27.08
C GLN A 86 48.23 -11.18 25.78
N LEU A 87 47.41 -12.21 25.89
CA LEU A 87 46.78 -12.93 24.78
C LEU A 87 45.45 -12.28 24.38
N VAL A 88 44.71 -11.72 25.34
CA VAL A 88 43.41 -11.08 25.10
C VAL A 88 43.57 -9.57 25.18
N VAL A 89 43.78 -8.97 24.00
CA VAL A 89 43.86 -7.53 23.83
C VAL A 89 42.52 -7.00 23.32
N PRO A 90 41.91 -6.01 24.00
CA PRO A 90 40.74 -5.31 23.49
C PRO A 90 41.03 -4.70 22.11
N PRO A 91 40.13 -4.82 21.12
CA PRO A 91 40.29 -4.11 19.86
C PRO A 91 40.35 -2.60 20.11
N ALA A 92 41.20 -1.90 19.36
CA ALA A 92 41.25 -0.45 19.42
C ALA A 92 39.95 0.15 18.82
N PRO A 93 39.54 1.36 19.24
CA PRO A 93 38.37 1.99 18.66
C PRO A 93 38.47 2.10 17.13
N GLY A 94 37.44 1.66 16.42
CA GLY A 94 37.41 1.59 14.96
C GLY A 94 38.01 0.31 14.35
N GLU A 95 38.59 -0.61 15.15
CA GLU A 95 39.11 -1.88 14.63
C GLU A 95 37.97 -2.83 14.21
N LEU A 96 38.22 -3.64 13.18
CA LEU A 96 37.31 -4.67 12.71
C LEU A 96 37.34 -5.91 13.61
N SER A 97 36.18 -6.50 13.87
CA SER A 97 36.13 -7.79 14.55
C SER A 97 36.73 -8.88 13.67
N ARG A 98 37.56 -9.74 14.26
CA ARG A 98 38.14 -10.92 13.58
C ARG A 98 37.31 -12.18 13.82
N VAL A 99 36.22 -12.08 14.57
CA VAL A 99 35.29 -13.20 14.74
C VAL A 99 34.60 -13.46 13.39
N PRO A 100 34.56 -14.71 12.91
CA PRO A 100 33.88 -15.02 11.64
C PRO A 100 32.44 -14.49 11.63
N TYR A 101 32.02 -13.88 10.52
CA TYR A 101 30.68 -13.29 10.33
C TYR A 101 30.31 -12.11 11.24
N ALA A 102 31.21 -11.63 12.10
CA ALA A 102 30.98 -10.45 12.94
C ALA A 102 30.99 -9.12 12.15
N GLU A 103 31.61 -9.13 10.98
CA GLU A 103 31.62 -8.03 10.02
C GLU A 103 30.92 -8.49 8.73
N PRO A 104 30.23 -7.60 8.00
CA PRO A 104 29.76 -7.93 6.66
C PRO A 104 30.95 -8.24 5.74
N THR A 105 30.72 -9.06 4.73
CA THR A 105 31.80 -9.61 3.88
C THR A 105 32.64 -8.51 3.23
N TRP A 106 32.06 -7.37 2.87
CA TRP A 106 32.81 -6.26 2.27
C TRP A 106 33.88 -5.68 3.21
N LEU A 107 33.77 -5.80 4.54
CA LEU A 107 34.81 -5.40 5.50
C LEU A 107 35.82 -6.51 5.81
N THR A 108 35.52 -7.75 5.44
CA THR A 108 36.36 -8.91 5.78
C THR A 108 37.54 -9.02 4.80
N PRO A 109 38.80 -9.13 5.28
CA PRO A 109 39.96 -9.31 4.40
C PRO A 109 39.81 -10.48 3.43
N GLY A 110 40.13 -10.25 2.15
CA GLY A 110 40.05 -11.26 1.09
C GLY A 110 38.71 -11.32 0.34
N TYR A 111 37.67 -10.64 0.82
CA TYR A 111 36.39 -10.52 0.12
C TYR A 111 36.33 -9.23 -0.70
N HIS A 112 35.55 -9.27 -1.79
CA HIS A 112 35.34 -8.14 -2.69
C HIS A 112 33.85 -7.80 -2.76
N SER A 113 33.53 -6.52 -2.97
CA SER A 113 32.16 -6.06 -3.18
C SER A 113 32.09 -5.11 -4.36
N PRO A 114 31.04 -5.19 -5.20
CA PRO A 114 30.80 -4.22 -6.26
C PRO A 114 30.24 -2.88 -5.75
N TYR A 115 29.80 -2.82 -4.48
CA TYR A 115 29.09 -1.68 -3.92
C TYR A 115 29.99 -0.70 -3.16
N TYR A 116 30.96 -1.23 -2.41
CA TYR A 116 31.77 -0.43 -1.49
C TYR A 116 33.10 0.02 -2.10
N LYS A 117 33.45 1.29 -1.85
CA LYS A 117 34.64 1.98 -2.36
C LYS A 117 35.50 2.45 -1.19
N ASP A 118 36.66 3.03 -1.48
CA ASP A 118 37.59 3.50 -0.44
C ASP A 118 36.99 4.56 0.48
N HIS A 119 36.16 5.47 -0.04
CA HIS A 119 35.49 6.47 0.80
C HIS A 119 34.47 5.82 1.75
N HIS A 120 33.75 4.78 1.33
CA HIS A 120 32.89 3.99 2.22
C HIS A 120 33.67 3.37 3.39
N ARG A 121 34.85 2.80 3.12
CA ARG A 121 35.72 2.21 4.15
C ARG A 121 36.27 3.24 5.13
N LYS A 122 36.75 4.38 4.62
CA LYS A 122 37.26 5.49 5.45
C LYS A 122 36.15 6.07 6.33
N PHE A 123 34.97 6.26 5.75
CA PHE A 123 33.78 6.73 6.46
C PHE A 123 33.37 5.74 7.56
N GLN A 124 33.29 4.45 7.25
CA GLN A 124 32.96 3.40 8.20
C GLN A 124 33.91 3.39 9.41
N ALA A 125 35.22 3.42 9.18
CA ALA A 125 36.20 3.42 10.28
C ALA A 125 36.06 4.66 11.17
N ALA A 126 35.86 5.84 10.57
CA ALA A 126 35.68 7.08 11.31
C ALA A 126 34.34 7.11 12.08
N PHE A 127 33.27 6.62 11.46
CA PHE A 127 31.95 6.59 12.07
C PHE A 127 31.90 5.56 13.20
N ARG A 128 32.50 4.37 13.05
CA ARG A 128 32.65 3.38 14.14
C ARG A 128 33.33 4.00 15.36
N LYS A 129 34.44 4.72 15.14
CA LYS A 129 35.15 5.42 16.22
C LYS A 129 34.24 6.43 16.93
N PHE A 130 33.46 7.20 16.17
CA PHE A 130 32.46 8.11 16.75
C PHE A 130 31.42 7.37 17.60
N VAL A 131 30.89 6.24 17.10
CA VAL A 131 29.95 5.42 17.87
C VAL A 131 30.58 4.95 19.18
N GLU A 132 31.80 4.43 19.16
CA GLU A 132 32.45 3.84 20.34
C GLU A 132 32.90 4.89 21.37
N GLU A 133 33.37 6.06 20.93
CA GLU A 133 33.90 7.09 21.82
C GLU A 133 32.84 8.07 22.32
N VAL A 134 31.79 8.35 21.52
CA VAL A 134 30.78 9.36 21.85
C VAL A 134 29.44 8.74 22.22
N ILE A 135 28.92 7.83 21.38
CA ILE A 135 27.54 7.33 21.54
C ILE A 135 27.47 6.24 22.60
N LEU A 136 28.33 5.22 22.51
CA LEU A 136 28.31 4.03 23.36
C LEU A 136 28.40 4.34 24.87
N PRO A 137 29.27 5.28 25.33
CA PRO A 137 29.33 5.62 26.76
C PRO A 137 28.03 6.26 27.26
N ASP A 138 27.43 7.16 26.47
CA ASP A 138 26.14 7.77 26.84
C ASP A 138 25.01 6.74 26.80
N ALA A 139 24.96 5.91 25.75
CA ALA A 139 23.97 4.85 25.61
C ALA A 139 23.93 3.94 26.83
N ARG A 140 25.09 3.47 27.31
CA ARG A 140 25.18 2.65 28.51
C ARG A 140 24.68 3.38 29.76
N ALA A 141 25.06 4.65 29.93
CA ALA A 141 24.66 5.44 31.10
C ALA A 141 23.15 5.74 31.10
N ARG A 142 22.56 5.97 29.92
CA ARG A 142 21.15 6.31 29.73
C ARG A 142 20.24 5.10 29.77
N GLU A 143 20.67 3.95 29.27
CA GLU A 143 19.93 2.69 29.47
C GLU A 143 19.86 2.29 30.95
N GLU A 144 20.90 2.61 31.74
CA GLU A 144 20.93 2.33 33.18
C GLU A 144 20.01 3.27 33.98
N ASP A 145 20.03 4.59 33.71
CA ASP A 145 19.23 5.57 34.48
C ASP A 145 17.88 5.93 33.85
N GLY A 146 17.62 5.44 32.64
CA GLY A 146 16.39 5.63 31.88
C GLY A 146 16.15 7.03 31.34
N LYS A 147 17.14 7.93 31.38
CA LYS A 147 17.01 9.30 30.87
C LYS A 147 17.20 9.36 29.35
N ARG A 148 16.73 10.46 28.73
CA ARG A 148 16.97 10.71 27.30
C ARG A 148 18.47 10.86 26.99
N PRO A 149 18.91 10.62 25.74
CA PRO A 149 20.27 10.89 25.31
C PRO A 149 20.74 12.30 25.66
N SER A 150 22.01 12.43 26.06
CA SER A 150 22.55 13.69 26.55
C SER A 150 22.68 14.72 25.43
N GLN A 151 22.50 16.01 25.75
CA GLN A 151 22.67 17.12 24.79
C GLN A 151 24.05 17.09 24.11
N LYS A 152 25.09 16.69 24.84
CA LYS A 152 26.45 16.52 24.32
C LYS A 152 26.49 15.61 23.08
N VAL A 153 25.72 14.52 23.05
CA VAL A 153 25.71 13.61 21.88
C VAL A 153 25.15 14.32 20.66
N PHE A 154 24.06 15.06 20.80
CA PHE A 154 23.48 15.85 19.71
C PHE A 154 24.43 16.96 19.25
N ASP A 155 25.14 17.62 20.17
CA ASP A 155 26.14 18.64 19.84
C ASP A 155 27.31 18.05 19.03
N GLU A 156 27.83 16.88 19.42
CA GLU A 156 28.88 16.18 18.68
C GLU A 156 28.39 15.66 17.31
N MET A 157 27.15 15.18 17.23
CA MET A 157 26.53 14.80 15.95
C MET A 157 26.37 16.00 15.01
N ALA A 158 25.96 17.15 15.54
CA ALA A 158 25.79 18.39 14.77
C ALA A 158 27.14 18.90 14.23
N LYS A 159 28.21 18.88 15.05
CA LYS A 159 29.56 19.28 14.62
C LYS A 159 30.07 18.52 13.41
N LEU A 160 29.68 17.25 13.27
CA LEU A 160 30.09 16.37 12.17
C LEU A 160 29.04 16.24 11.07
N ASN A 161 27.95 17.02 11.14
CA ASN A 161 26.80 16.96 10.23
C ASN A 161 26.10 15.58 10.18
N ILE A 162 26.22 14.76 11.24
CA ILE A 162 25.65 13.41 11.32
C ILE A 162 24.12 13.45 11.27
N ILE A 163 23.49 14.46 11.87
CA ILE A 163 22.01 14.62 11.83
C ILE A 163 21.53 14.78 10.39
N ALA A 164 22.26 15.55 9.57
CA ALA A 164 21.95 15.74 8.16
C ALA A 164 22.23 14.47 7.35
N MET A 165 23.40 13.84 7.51
CA MET A 165 23.76 12.59 6.81
C MET A 165 22.80 11.44 7.08
N ARG A 166 22.21 11.38 8.28
CA ARG A 166 21.16 10.43 8.61
C ARG A 166 19.87 10.63 7.81
N LEU A 167 19.70 11.66 6.98
CA LEU A 167 18.52 11.80 6.12
C LEU A 167 18.79 11.35 4.68
N GLY A 168 19.92 10.67 4.47
CA GLY A 168 20.34 10.13 3.19
C GLY A 168 20.96 11.16 2.25
N PRO A 169 21.34 10.76 1.03
CA PRO A 169 21.87 11.67 0.03
C PRO A 169 20.81 12.71 -0.40
N GLY A 170 21.23 13.95 -0.61
CA GLY A 170 20.33 14.97 -1.15
C GLY A 170 20.85 16.40 -1.03
N ARG A 171 20.03 17.35 -1.52
CA ARG A 171 20.36 18.78 -1.57
C ARG A 171 20.72 19.41 -0.22
N HIS A 172 20.26 18.81 0.87
CA HIS A 172 20.47 19.31 2.23
C HIS A 172 21.91 19.08 2.73
N LEU A 173 22.69 18.21 2.06
CA LEU A 173 24.12 18.00 2.34
C LEU A 173 25.02 19.01 1.61
N LYS A 174 24.50 19.74 0.61
CA LYS A 174 25.31 20.61 -0.23
C LYS A 174 25.96 21.72 0.60
N GLY A 175 27.28 21.84 0.48
CA GLY A 175 28.07 22.83 1.20
C GLY A 175 28.38 22.48 2.65
N LEU A 176 27.99 21.29 3.13
CA LEU A 176 28.36 20.79 4.45
C LEU A 176 29.69 20.02 4.39
N GLU A 177 30.43 20.06 5.49
CA GLU A 177 31.62 19.24 5.71
C GLU A 177 31.21 17.92 6.41
N LEU A 178 31.14 16.83 5.65
CA LEU A 178 30.60 15.55 6.15
C LEU A 178 31.68 14.74 6.87
N MET A 179 31.45 14.41 8.15
CA MET A 179 32.42 13.71 9.00
C MET A 179 33.82 14.37 9.01
N GLY A 180 33.90 15.70 9.07
CA GLY A 180 35.19 16.41 9.04
C GLY A 180 35.92 16.29 7.68
N GLY A 181 35.16 16.24 6.59
CA GLY A 181 35.67 16.27 5.22
C GLY A 181 36.11 14.89 4.69
N ILE A 182 35.79 13.81 5.39
CA ILE A 182 36.13 12.44 4.96
C ILE A 182 35.39 12.05 3.68
N VAL A 183 34.16 12.56 3.51
CA VAL A 183 33.31 12.31 2.33
C VAL A 183 32.83 13.65 1.81
N LYS A 184 32.84 13.84 0.49
CA LYS A 184 32.24 15.03 -0.12
C LYS A 184 30.72 14.87 -0.21
N PRO A 185 29.93 15.95 -0.11
CA PRO A 185 28.48 15.86 -0.29
C PRO A 185 28.02 15.17 -1.57
N GLU A 186 28.78 15.31 -2.67
CA GLU A 186 28.48 14.67 -3.96
C GLU A 186 28.86 13.18 -4.02
N GLU A 187 29.70 12.72 -3.10
CA GLU A 187 30.10 11.31 -2.96
C GLU A 187 29.23 10.56 -1.94
N PHE A 188 28.52 11.27 -1.07
CA PHE A 188 27.64 10.67 -0.07
C PHE A 188 26.44 10.01 -0.76
N ASP A 189 26.20 8.75 -0.42
CA ASP A 189 25.20 7.88 -1.06
C ASP A 189 24.48 7.03 0.01
N TYR A 190 23.49 6.24 -0.39
CA TYR A 190 22.74 5.40 0.57
C TYR A 190 23.60 4.30 1.22
N PHE A 191 24.77 3.94 0.68
CA PHE A 191 25.68 3.01 1.36
C PHE A 191 26.38 3.65 2.56
N HIS A 192 26.66 4.96 2.51
CA HIS A 192 27.13 5.68 3.70
C HIS A 192 26.07 5.68 4.80
N GLU A 193 24.82 5.97 4.45
CA GLU A 193 23.73 5.94 5.42
C GLU A 193 23.49 4.53 5.98
N LEU A 194 23.59 3.48 5.14
CA LEU A 194 23.55 2.08 5.59
C LEU A 194 24.63 1.80 6.64
N ILE A 195 25.87 2.20 6.34
CA ILE A 195 27.00 2.07 7.27
C ILE A 195 26.68 2.74 8.60
N MET A 196 26.08 3.94 8.58
CA MET A 196 25.69 4.61 9.82
C MET A 196 24.70 3.78 10.64
N GLY A 197 23.69 3.20 9.98
CA GLY A 197 22.70 2.34 10.63
C GLY A 197 23.32 1.11 11.27
N GLU A 198 24.18 0.39 10.55
CA GLU A 198 24.85 -0.83 11.06
C GLU A 198 25.83 -0.52 12.19
N GLU A 199 26.62 0.55 12.07
CA GLU A 199 27.58 0.93 13.11
C GLU A 199 26.88 1.43 14.37
N ILE A 200 25.76 2.16 14.27
CA ILE A 200 24.98 2.55 15.46
C ILE A 200 24.48 1.31 16.22
N SER A 201 24.13 0.22 15.53
CA SER A 201 23.68 -1.02 16.19
C SER A 201 24.72 -1.63 17.15
N ARG A 202 26.01 -1.28 17.02
CA ARG A 202 27.10 -1.71 17.93
C ARG A 202 26.89 -1.30 19.38
N ILE A 203 26.04 -0.31 19.64
CA ILE A 203 25.73 0.11 21.01
C ILE A 203 24.91 -0.93 21.79
N HIS A 204 24.26 -1.89 21.11
CA HIS A 204 23.39 -2.90 21.72
C HIS A 204 22.26 -2.32 22.61
N ALA A 205 21.78 -1.13 22.25
CA ALA A 205 20.80 -0.36 23.01
C ALA A 205 19.74 0.21 22.05
N ARG A 206 18.85 -0.68 21.58
CA ARG A 206 17.88 -0.35 20.52
C ARG A 206 16.98 0.86 20.86
N GLY A 207 16.43 0.95 22.08
CA GLY A 207 15.61 2.11 22.45
C GLY A 207 16.41 3.41 22.55
N TYR A 208 17.69 3.36 22.96
CA TYR A 208 18.56 4.54 22.92
C TYR A 208 18.84 4.98 21.47
N ASN A 209 19.03 4.04 20.54
CA ASN A 209 19.19 4.35 19.11
C ASN A 209 18.01 5.21 18.60
N ASP A 210 16.78 4.79 18.91
CA ASP A 210 15.58 5.57 18.61
C ASP A 210 15.54 6.91 19.37
N GLY A 211 15.95 6.92 20.64
CA GLY A 211 16.02 8.15 21.45
C GLY A 211 16.96 9.20 20.89
N MET A 212 18.03 8.79 20.21
CA MET A 212 19.07 9.63 19.63
C MET A 212 18.61 10.27 18.29
N GLY A 213 17.35 10.69 18.23
CA GLY A 213 16.77 11.37 17.07
C GLY A 213 16.08 10.45 16.05
N GLY A 214 15.63 9.26 16.43
CA GLY A 214 14.81 8.38 15.59
C GLY A 214 13.47 9.03 15.20
N GLY A 215 12.81 9.73 16.13
CA GLY A 215 11.65 10.57 15.81
C GLY A 215 11.96 11.71 14.85
N THR A 216 13.20 12.22 14.86
CA THR A 216 13.66 13.26 13.94
C THR A 216 13.95 12.70 12.55
N TYR A 217 14.54 11.51 12.48
CA TYR A 217 14.76 10.75 11.26
C TYR A 217 13.47 10.56 10.45
N ILE A 218 12.32 10.36 11.13
CA ILE A 218 11.02 10.20 10.46
C ILE A 218 10.15 11.46 10.43
N GLY A 219 10.33 12.39 11.38
CA GLY A 219 9.49 13.57 11.55
C GLY A 219 9.96 14.79 10.75
N LEU A 220 11.25 14.91 10.48
CA LEU A 220 11.83 16.03 9.72
C LEU A 220 11.62 15.93 8.20
N PRO A 221 11.68 14.75 7.55
CA PRO A 221 11.53 14.66 6.09
C PRO A 221 10.23 15.26 5.53
N PRO A 222 9.04 15.08 6.13
CA PRO A 222 7.83 15.78 5.67
C PRO A 222 7.96 17.31 5.69
N ILE A 223 8.64 17.87 6.70
CA ILE A 223 8.90 19.32 6.81
C ILE A 223 9.84 19.76 5.68
N MET A 224 10.92 19.01 5.43
CA MET A 224 11.90 19.33 4.38
C MET A 224 11.31 19.26 2.96
N ASN A 225 10.38 18.34 2.74
CA ASN A 225 9.81 18.07 1.43
C ASN A 225 8.57 18.92 1.12
N PHE A 226 7.77 19.26 2.13
CA PHE A 226 6.45 19.88 1.94
C PHE A 226 6.24 21.18 2.74
N GLY A 227 7.17 21.55 3.62
CA GLY A 227 7.10 22.79 4.39
C GLY A 227 7.35 24.04 3.53
N LYS A 228 6.68 25.14 3.87
CA LYS A 228 6.92 26.45 3.23
C LYS A 228 8.34 26.94 3.56
N PRO A 229 9.02 27.66 2.64
CA PRO A 229 10.46 27.96 2.78
C PRO A 229 10.88 28.56 4.12
N ALA A 230 10.18 29.58 4.61
CA ALA A 230 10.56 30.29 5.84
C ALA A 230 10.56 29.38 7.08
N ILE A 231 9.48 28.64 7.31
CA ILE A 231 9.37 27.74 8.47
C ILE A 231 10.25 26.49 8.31
N ARG A 232 10.35 25.95 7.09
CA ARG A 232 11.22 24.83 6.76
C ARG A 232 12.67 25.16 7.09
N ASP A 233 13.17 26.29 6.61
CA ASP A 233 14.60 26.64 6.73
C ASP A 233 14.98 26.95 8.19
N LYS A 234 14.08 27.59 8.95
CA LYS A 234 14.21 27.77 10.42
C LYS A 234 14.38 26.42 11.12
N ILE A 235 13.44 25.51 10.93
CA ILE A 235 13.42 24.22 11.65
C ILE A 235 14.59 23.34 11.25
N VAL A 236 14.90 23.26 9.95
CA VAL A 236 16.06 22.49 9.46
C VAL A 236 17.35 23.00 10.11
N ALA A 237 17.54 24.31 10.19
CA ALA A 237 18.73 24.90 10.82
C ALA A 237 18.85 24.53 12.31
N GLU A 238 17.76 24.63 13.07
CA GLU A 238 17.76 24.31 14.51
C GLU A 238 17.96 22.82 14.79
N VAL A 239 17.37 21.95 13.96
CA VAL A 239 17.52 20.49 14.07
C VAL A 239 18.93 20.07 13.68
N PHE A 240 19.49 20.59 12.58
CA PHE A 240 20.86 20.28 12.16
C PHE A 240 21.91 20.81 13.14
N ALA A 241 21.61 21.90 13.86
CA ALA A 241 22.42 22.37 14.98
C ALA A 241 22.34 21.49 16.24
N GLY A 242 21.52 20.43 16.23
CA GLY A 242 21.31 19.52 17.37
C GLY A 242 20.58 20.16 18.55
N LYS A 243 19.92 21.30 18.34
CA LYS A 243 19.27 22.09 19.42
C LYS A 243 17.79 21.79 19.58
N LYS A 244 17.16 21.30 18.51
CA LYS A 244 15.74 20.97 18.45
C LYS A 244 15.54 19.59 17.85
N LEU A 245 14.48 18.92 18.26
CA LEU A 245 14.14 17.58 17.77
C LEU A 245 12.72 17.52 17.22
N CYS A 246 12.52 16.70 16.20
CA CYS A 246 11.20 16.42 15.65
C CYS A 246 10.69 15.05 16.14
N ALA A 247 9.37 14.87 16.07
CA ALA A 247 8.68 13.59 16.17
C ALA A 247 7.59 13.49 15.10
N LEU A 248 7.33 12.27 14.63
CA LEU A 248 6.25 11.96 13.69
C LEU A 248 5.04 11.41 14.47
N ALA A 249 3.93 12.14 14.44
CA ALA A 249 2.71 11.87 15.19
C ALA A 249 1.57 11.47 14.24
N ILE A 250 1.61 10.23 13.77
CA ILE A 250 0.58 9.63 12.90
C ILE A 250 -0.31 8.71 13.71
N THR A 251 0.25 7.67 14.33
CA THR A 251 -0.52 6.63 15.03
C THR A 251 -1.41 7.19 16.13
N GLU A 252 -2.65 6.69 16.20
CA GLU A 252 -3.64 6.96 17.23
C GLU A 252 -4.12 5.66 17.90
N ALA A 253 -4.90 5.77 18.98
CA ALA A 253 -5.46 4.60 19.66
C ALA A 253 -6.33 3.71 18.77
N PHE A 254 -7.00 4.30 17.76
CA PHE A 254 -7.93 3.60 16.87
C PHE A 254 -7.40 3.43 15.43
N ALA A 255 -6.21 3.97 15.13
CA ALA A 255 -5.65 4.01 13.79
C ALA A 255 -4.13 3.81 13.86
N GLY A 256 -3.68 2.58 13.56
CA GLY A 256 -2.28 2.21 13.43
C GLY A 256 -1.98 1.76 12.01
N SER A 257 -2.28 0.49 11.69
CA SER A 257 -2.15 -0.04 10.32
C SER A 257 -3.07 0.68 9.33
N ASP A 258 -4.27 1.06 9.76
CA ASP A 258 -5.21 1.88 8.98
C ASP A 258 -4.94 3.38 9.18
N VAL A 259 -3.87 3.87 8.56
CA VAL A 259 -3.51 5.31 8.56
C VAL A 259 -4.60 6.15 7.89
N ALA A 260 -5.43 5.57 7.01
CA ALA A 260 -6.54 6.31 6.42
C ALA A 260 -7.65 6.61 7.44
N GLY A 261 -7.69 5.88 8.57
CA GLY A 261 -8.70 5.95 9.62
C GLY A 261 -8.43 6.96 10.76
N LEU A 262 -7.44 7.85 10.64
CA LEU A 262 -7.12 8.85 11.68
C LEU A 262 -8.33 9.71 12.09
N LYS A 263 -8.38 10.10 13.36
CA LYS A 263 -9.49 10.86 13.96
C LYS A 263 -9.06 12.20 14.56
N CYS A 264 -7.76 12.46 14.75
CA CYS A 264 -7.24 13.77 15.11
C CYS A 264 -7.83 14.82 14.16
N PHE A 265 -8.39 15.90 14.70
CA PHE A 265 -9.17 16.86 13.93
C PHE A 265 -8.56 18.26 14.02
N ALA A 266 -8.42 18.90 12.88
CA ALA A 266 -7.99 20.27 12.71
C ALA A 266 -9.15 21.08 12.10
N LYS A 267 -9.76 21.92 12.91
CA LYS A 267 -10.81 22.85 12.48
C LYS A 267 -10.18 24.06 11.81
N LYS A 268 -10.64 24.45 10.63
CA LYS A 268 -10.18 25.69 9.98
C LYS A 268 -10.67 26.91 10.78
N VAL A 269 -9.79 27.87 11.02
CA VAL A 269 -10.10 29.16 11.65
C VAL A 269 -9.40 30.30 10.89
N ASP A 270 -9.66 31.55 11.29
CA ASP A 270 -8.95 32.69 10.72
C ASP A 270 -7.44 32.57 10.95
N GLY A 271 -6.66 32.70 9.87
CA GLY A 271 -5.20 32.59 9.86
C GLY A 271 -4.60 31.19 10.13
N GLY A 272 -5.41 30.14 10.30
CA GLY A 272 -4.86 28.83 10.66
C GLY A 272 -5.88 27.72 10.94
N TYR A 273 -5.49 26.84 11.86
CA TYR A 273 -6.22 25.67 12.31
C TYR A 273 -6.27 25.63 13.85
N ARG A 274 -7.37 25.11 14.40
CA ARG A 274 -7.46 24.67 15.80
C ARG A 274 -7.47 23.16 15.85
N VAL A 275 -6.41 22.60 16.44
CA VAL A 275 -6.22 21.16 16.55
C VAL A 275 -6.71 20.71 17.91
N THR A 276 -7.74 19.86 17.88
CA THR A 276 -8.32 19.27 19.07
C THR A 276 -8.58 17.80 18.80
N GLY A 277 -8.17 16.95 19.74
CA GLY A 277 -8.55 15.55 19.73
C GLY A 277 -7.40 14.59 19.44
N THR A 278 -7.58 13.44 20.06
CA THR A 278 -6.81 12.18 20.04
C THR A 278 -5.39 12.21 20.60
N SER A 279 -5.15 11.27 21.51
CA SER A 279 -3.83 10.89 21.98
C SER A 279 -3.09 10.18 20.84
N ASN A 280 -2.23 10.89 20.09
CA ASN A 280 -1.24 10.19 19.28
C ASN A 280 -0.46 9.27 20.21
N LYS A 281 -0.23 8.03 19.78
CA LYS A 281 0.27 6.96 20.64
C LYS A 281 1.51 6.34 20.02
N TRP A 282 2.45 5.95 20.88
CA TRP A 282 3.72 5.34 20.48
C TRP A 282 4.67 6.30 19.74
N ILE A 283 4.65 7.58 20.10
CA ILE A 283 5.42 8.59 19.40
C ILE A 283 6.84 8.64 19.93
N THR A 284 7.79 8.11 19.17
CA THR A 284 9.23 8.13 19.45
C THR A 284 9.74 9.58 19.55
N ASN A 285 10.63 9.85 20.50
CA ASN A 285 11.06 11.20 20.93
C ASN A 285 9.96 12.10 21.49
N GLY A 286 8.69 11.68 21.52
CA GLY A 286 7.55 12.53 21.85
C GLY A 286 7.61 13.15 23.25
N THR A 287 8.35 12.58 24.21
CA THR A 287 8.52 13.19 25.54
C THR A 287 9.46 14.40 25.56
N PHE A 288 10.26 14.62 24.52
CA PHE A 288 11.26 15.68 24.47
C PHE A 288 11.47 16.31 23.08
N ALA A 289 10.65 15.97 22.08
CA ALA A 289 10.63 16.64 20.78
C ALA A 289 10.07 18.06 20.90
N ASP A 290 10.59 18.98 20.11
CA ASP A 290 10.16 20.38 20.01
C ASP A 290 9.14 20.59 18.89
N TYR A 291 9.20 19.76 17.85
CA TYR A 291 8.33 19.84 16.68
C TYR A 291 7.61 18.50 16.44
N PHE A 292 6.33 18.57 16.10
CA PHE A 292 5.51 17.42 15.77
C PHE A 292 4.98 17.53 14.35
N THR A 293 5.25 16.51 13.53
CA THR A 293 4.59 16.34 12.24
C THR A 293 3.35 15.49 12.47
N VAL A 294 2.16 16.10 12.44
CA VAL A 294 0.90 15.51 12.90
C VAL A 294 -0.03 15.24 11.72
N GLY A 295 -0.51 14.00 11.58
CA GLY A 295 -1.59 13.65 10.65
C GLY A 295 -2.95 13.94 11.27
N CYS A 296 -3.83 14.64 10.56
CA CYS A 296 -5.16 15.01 11.06
C CYS A 296 -6.19 15.09 9.93
N ARG A 297 -7.48 15.13 10.27
CA ARG A 297 -8.58 15.44 9.36
C ARG A 297 -8.96 16.91 9.41
N THR A 298 -9.50 17.41 8.31
CA THR A 298 -10.14 18.73 8.25
C THR A 298 -11.64 18.60 7.96
N GLU A 299 -12.39 19.71 8.03
CA GLU A 299 -13.86 19.74 7.81
C GLU A 299 -14.30 19.15 6.46
N LYS A 300 -13.42 19.16 5.44
CA LYS A 300 -13.69 18.59 4.10
C LYS A 300 -13.46 17.07 4.04
N GLY A 301 -13.15 16.41 5.16
CA GLY A 301 -13.10 14.96 5.31
C GLY A 301 -11.78 14.27 4.94
N GLY A 302 -10.90 14.92 4.16
CA GLY A 302 -9.60 14.36 3.80
C GLY A 302 -8.54 14.47 4.90
N LEU A 303 -7.43 13.73 4.73
CA LEU A 303 -6.26 13.83 5.59
C LEU A 303 -5.40 15.04 5.22
N SER A 304 -4.91 15.75 6.22
CA SER A 304 -3.92 16.82 6.13
C SER A 304 -2.76 16.50 7.07
N VAL A 305 -1.61 17.15 6.87
CA VAL A 305 -0.48 17.06 7.79
C VAL A 305 -0.09 18.45 8.25
N LEU A 306 -0.01 18.63 9.56
CA LEU A 306 0.34 19.89 10.20
C LEU A 306 1.69 19.76 10.91
N LEU A 307 2.50 20.79 10.81
CA LEU A 307 3.62 21.02 11.71
C LEU A 307 3.12 21.71 12.97
N ILE A 308 3.38 21.14 14.14
CA ILE A 308 2.97 21.72 15.43
C ILE A 308 4.21 21.92 16.30
N GLU A 309 4.48 23.16 16.70
CA GLU A 309 5.54 23.47 17.68
C GLU A 309 5.05 23.13 19.10
N ARG A 310 5.92 22.56 19.94
CA ARG A 310 5.58 22.29 21.35
C ARG A 310 5.24 23.61 22.07
N GLY A 311 4.10 23.65 22.75
CA GLY A 311 3.63 24.83 23.46
C GLY A 311 2.39 24.56 24.32
N PRO A 312 1.70 25.63 24.77
CA PRO A 312 0.44 25.52 25.51
C PRO A 312 -0.60 24.68 24.76
N GLY A 313 -1.39 23.90 25.50
CA GLY A 313 -2.38 22.98 24.93
C GLY A 313 -1.82 21.63 24.45
N ILE A 314 -0.50 21.39 24.58
CA ILE A 314 0.13 20.12 24.23
C ILE A 314 0.62 19.40 25.49
N GLU A 315 0.06 18.22 25.76
CA GLU A 315 0.52 17.35 26.85
C GLU A 315 1.20 16.10 26.28
N THR A 316 2.34 15.72 26.86
CA THR A 316 3.08 14.51 26.49
C THR A 316 3.30 13.61 27.69
N LYS A 317 2.89 12.35 27.60
CA LYS A 317 3.03 11.35 28.68
C LYS A 317 3.85 10.16 28.21
N SER A 318 4.88 9.78 28.97
CA SER A 318 5.72 8.61 28.64
C SER A 318 4.92 7.32 28.68
N ILE A 319 5.19 6.40 27.73
CA ILE A 319 4.60 5.06 27.73
C ILE A 319 5.61 4.03 28.23
N LYS A 320 5.25 3.29 29.27
CA LYS A 320 6.06 2.20 29.82
C LYS A 320 5.96 0.99 28.90
N THR A 321 7.07 0.63 28.26
CA THR A 321 7.17 -0.54 27.39
C THR A 321 8.40 -1.38 27.76
N PRO A 322 8.47 -2.64 27.30
CA PRO A 322 9.70 -3.41 27.35
C PRO A 322 10.83 -2.87 26.46
N TYR A 323 10.68 -1.76 25.75
CA TYR A 323 11.63 -1.29 24.75
C TYR A 323 12.91 -0.69 25.38
N SER A 324 12.83 0.60 25.74
CA SER A 324 13.64 1.31 26.71
C SER A 324 13.01 2.70 26.90
N PRO A 325 13.00 3.28 28.11
CA PRO A 325 12.51 4.65 28.32
C PRO A 325 13.34 5.72 27.56
N THR A 326 14.58 5.40 27.19
CA THR A 326 15.48 6.29 26.44
C THR A 326 14.92 6.69 25.07
N ALA A 327 14.04 5.87 24.47
CA ALA A 327 13.36 6.15 23.20
C ALA A 327 12.42 7.37 23.26
N GLY A 328 12.01 7.78 24.45
CA GLY A 328 11.08 8.90 24.63
C GLY A 328 9.68 8.65 24.07
N THR A 329 9.26 7.39 24.01
CA THR A 329 7.95 6.98 23.49
C THR A 329 6.81 7.63 24.29
N ALA A 330 5.95 8.40 23.63
CA ALA A 330 4.92 9.18 24.29
C ALA A 330 3.50 8.95 23.75
N TYR A 331 2.52 9.21 24.63
CA TYR A 331 1.24 9.76 24.25
C TYR A 331 1.38 11.27 24.03
N ILE A 332 0.70 11.82 23.04
CA ILE A 332 0.62 13.26 22.80
C ILE A 332 -0.84 13.64 22.63
N THR A 333 -1.33 14.60 23.41
CA THR A 333 -2.69 15.13 23.30
C THR A 333 -2.66 16.61 22.99
N PHE A 334 -3.58 17.03 22.12
CA PHE A 334 -3.76 18.42 21.70
C PHE A 334 -5.11 18.95 22.21
N GLU A 335 -5.08 20.06 22.94
CA GLU A 335 -6.22 20.76 23.49
C GLU A 335 -6.24 22.20 22.95
N ASP A 336 -7.11 22.44 21.97
CA ASP A 336 -7.31 23.73 21.30
C ASP A 336 -6.03 24.42 20.79
N VAL A 337 -5.11 23.63 20.23
CA VAL A 337 -3.81 24.15 19.77
C VAL A 337 -3.99 24.94 18.48
N PHE A 338 -3.61 26.21 18.49
CA PHE A 338 -3.59 27.03 17.27
C PHE A 338 -2.35 26.72 16.42
N VAL A 339 -2.57 26.46 15.14
CA VAL A 339 -1.53 26.15 14.15
C VAL A 339 -1.71 27.10 12.95
N PRO A 340 -0.74 27.97 12.64
CA PRO A 340 -0.89 28.93 11.54
C PRO A 340 -0.95 28.27 10.14
N ASP A 341 -1.49 28.98 9.16
CA ASP A 341 -1.64 28.48 7.78
C ASP A 341 -0.33 28.11 7.07
N ASP A 342 0.80 28.67 7.50
CA ASP A 342 2.12 28.34 6.97
C ASP A 342 2.71 27.04 7.52
N HIS A 343 2.07 26.43 8.51
CA HIS A 343 2.44 25.14 9.09
C HIS A 343 1.72 23.94 8.47
N LEU A 344 0.83 24.16 7.48
CA LEU A 344 0.29 23.09 6.66
C LEU A 344 1.40 22.52 5.76
N LEU A 345 1.65 21.22 5.89
CA LEU A 345 2.62 20.50 5.06
C LEU A 345 1.89 19.93 3.83
N GLY A 346 2.23 20.45 2.65
CA GLY A 346 1.61 20.07 1.39
C GLY A 346 0.24 20.73 1.21
N GLU A 347 -0.68 20.03 0.56
CA GLU A 347 -2.02 20.55 0.29
C GLU A 347 -3.04 19.96 1.27
N GLU A 348 -4.04 20.78 1.65
CA GLU A 348 -5.16 20.34 2.48
C GLU A 348 -5.87 19.16 1.82
N ASN A 349 -6.22 18.13 2.60
CA ASN A 349 -6.84 16.88 2.14
C ASN A 349 -5.95 15.98 1.26
N LYS A 350 -4.69 16.34 1.01
CA LYS A 350 -3.70 15.50 0.31
C LYS A 350 -2.59 14.97 1.23
N GLY A 351 -2.85 14.92 2.52
CA GLY A 351 -1.91 14.54 3.57
C GLY A 351 -1.42 13.09 3.49
N LEU A 352 -2.19 12.17 2.89
CA LEU A 352 -1.74 10.78 2.73
C LEU A 352 -0.43 10.68 1.93
N GLN A 353 -0.28 11.47 0.87
CA GLN A 353 0.96 11.51 0.09
C GLN A 353 2.13 12.05 0.92
N VAL A 354 1.88 13.04 1.78
CA VAL A 354 2.89 13.61 2.68
C VAL A 354 3.35 12.57 3.70
N ILE A 355 2.41 11.83 4.31
CA ILE A 355 2.72 10.76 5.27
C ILE A 355 3.52 9.63 4.60
N LEU A 356 3.03 9.13 3.47
CA LEU A 356 3.68 8.04 2.74
C LEU A 356 5.03 8.45 2.15
N SER A 357 5.35 9.75 2.12
CA SER A 357 6.58 10.23 1.51
C SER A 357 7.85 9.75 2.24
N ASN A 358 7.74 9.43 3.52
CA ASN A 358 8.89 9.02 4.31
C ASN A 358 8.99 7.49 4.48
N PHE A 359 7.89 6.76 4.30
CA PHE A 359 7.78 5.38 4.76
C PHE A 359 8.74 4.40 4.08
N ASN A 360 9.12 4.63 2.83
CA ASN A 360 10.06 3.71 2.17
C ASN A 360 11.49 3.90 2.73
N HIS A 361 11.91 5.14 2.94
CA HIS A 361 13.22 5.44 3.52
C HIS A 361 13.29 4.98 4.98
N GLU A 362 12.25 5.23 5.78
CA GLU A 362 12.25 4.78 7.18
C GLU A 362 12.29 3.26 7.32
N ARG A 363 11.55 2.52 6.47
CA ARG A 363 11.52 1.06 6.49
C ARG A 363 12.88 0.49 6.13
N TRP A 364 13.54 1.07 5.13
CA TRP A 364 14.90 0.70 4.76
C TRP A 364 15.88 1.00 5.90
N GLY A 365 15.82 2.17 6.54
CA GLY A 365 16.67 2.48 7.70
C GLY A 365 16.45 1.55 8.91
N MET A 366 15.22 1.05 9.09
CA MET A 366 14.96 0.02 10.10
C MET A 366 15.63 -1.32 9.76
N THR A 367 15.69 -1.70 8.48
CA THR A 367 16.34 -2.96 8.10
C THR A 367 17.86 -2.89 8.27
N THR A 368 18.50 -1.74 8.01
CA THR A 368 19.93 -1.54 8.30
C THR A 368 20.23 -1.76 9.78
N ALA A 369 19.42 -1.17 10.66
CA ALA A 369 19.60 -1.31 12.10
C ALA A 369 19.35 -2.76 12.58
N SER A 370 18.28 -3.39 12.10
CA SER A 370 17.91 -4.77 12.48
C SER A 370 18.96 -5.78 12.04
N ILE A 371 19.45 -5.70 10.80
CA ILE A 371 20.46 -6.63 10.25
C ILE A 371 21.81 -6.42 10.95
N GLY A 372 22.22 -5.16 11.17
CA GLY A 372 23.41 -4.85 11.96
C GLY A 372 23.35 -5.42 13.38
N ALA A 373 22.20 -5.31 14.05
CA ALA A 373 22.00 -5.90 15.38
C ALA A 373 22.06 -7.43 15.36
N GLN A 374 21.44 -8.09 14.38
CA GLN A 374 21.52 -9.55 14.20
C GLN A 374 22.97 -10.03 14.07
N ARG A 375 23.78 -9.33 13.28
CA ARG A 375 25.19 -9.65 13.07
C ARG A 375 26.00 -9.64 14.36
N LEU A 376 25.76 -8.63 15.20
CA LEU A 376 26.43 -8.51 16.49
C LEU A 376 25.98 -9.60 17.47
N ILE A 377 24.71 -10.01 17.42
CA ILE A 377 24.22 -11.14 18.20
C ILE A 377 24.86 -12.47 17.76
N VAL A 378 25.07 -12.66 16.46
CA VAL A 378 25.82 -13.81 15.92
C VAL A 378 27.26 -13.79 16.45
N GLU A 379 27.93 -12.65 16.42
CA GLU A 379 29.27 -12.48 17.00
C GLU A 379 29.29 -12.86 18.50
N GLU A 380 28.33 -12.38 19.28
CA GLU A 380 28.21 -12.66 20.70
C GLU A 380 27.99 -14.15 20.99
N CYS A 381 27.17 -14.82 20.16
CA CYS A 381 26.98 -16.26 20.22
C CYS A 381 28.24 -17.03 19.86
N LEU A 382 28.96 -16.64 18.79
CA LEU A 382 30.21 -17.30 18.39
C LEU A 382 31.28 -17.20 19.48
N LYS A 383 31.46 -16.02 20.08
CA LYS A 383 32.35 -15.83 21.23
C LYS A 383 31.96 -16.75 22.39
N TRP A 384 30.66 -16.81 22.73
CA TRP A 384 30.17 -17.59 23.86
C TRP A 384 30.34 -19.10 23.65
N VAL A 385 30.01 -19.63 22.48
CA VAL A 385 30.09 -21.08 22.22
C VAL A 385 31.53 -21.60 22.21
N SER A 386 32.51 -20.73 21.95
CA SER A 386 33.95 -21.03 22.02
C SER A 386 34.50 -20.98 23.44
N GLN A 387 33.89 -20.18 24.32
CA GLN A 387 34.31 -20.05 25.71
C GLN A 387 33.63 -21.07 26.64
N ARG A 388 32.33 -21.29 26.45
CA ARG A 388 31.53 -22.10 27.38
C ARG A 388 31.82 -23.57 27.24
N LYS A 389 32.26 -24.24 28.32
CA LYS A 389 32.39 -25.69 28.38
C LYS A 389 31.13 -26.38 28.91
N VAL A 390 30.74 -27.48 28.27
CA VAL A 390 29.71 -28.43 28.71
C VAL A 390 30.18 -29.85 28.38
N PHE A 391 29.95 -30.80 29.28
CA PHE A 391 30.45 -32.18 29.10
C PHE A 391 31.96 -32.25 28.77
N GLY A 392 32.76 -31.38 29.42
CA GLY A 392 34.22 -31.31 29.26
C GLY A 392 34.73 -30.69 27.96
N LYS A 393 33.86 -30.20 27.05
CA LYS A 393 34.26 -29.62 25.76
C LYS A 393 33.57 -28.27 25.51
N PRO A 394 34.10 -27.40 24.63
CA PRO A 394 33.41 -26.18 24.21
C PRO A 394 32.00 -26.47 23.67
N LEU A 395 31.08 -25.52 23.85
CA LEU A 395 29.67 -25.67 23.49
C LEU A 395 29.50 -25.92 21.99
N HIS A 396 30.35 -25.34 21.14
CA HIS A 396 30.36 -25.62 19.70
C HIS A 396 30.75 -27.06 19.32
N SER A 397 31.26 -27.88 20.26
CA SER A 397 31.46 -29.32 20.01
C SER A 397 30.13 -30.07 19.86
N GLN A 398 29.02 -29.52 20.35
CA GLN A 398 27.69 -30.11 20.23
C GLN A 398 27.07 -29.80 18.85
N ALA A 399 26.62 -30.82 18.12
CA ALA A 399 26.07 -30.65 16.77
C ALA A 399 24.82 -29.74 16.74
N VAL A 400 23.98 -29.83 17.78
CA VAL A 400 22.78 -28.99 17.93
C VAL A 400 23.10 -27.49 18.03
N ILE A 401 24.25 -27.13 18.61
CA ILE A 401 24.71 -25.74 18.72
C ILE A 401 25.20 -25.25 17.35
N ARG A 402 25.99 -26.07 16.64
CA ARG A 402 26.44 -25.72 15.28
C ARG A 402 25.27 -25.56 14.31
N SER A 403 24.21 -26.37 14.44
CA SER A 403 22.99 -26.23 13.65
C SER A 403 22.30 -24.87 13.87
N LYS A 404 22.20 -24.40 15.12
CA LYS A 404 21.66 -23.07 15.42
C LYS A 404 22.52 -21.94 14.84
N LEU A 405 23.83 -22.02 15.00
CA LEU A 405 24.75 -21.04 14.43
C LEU A 405 24.63 -20.98 12.91
N ALA A 406 24.53 -22.13 12.24
CA ALA A 406 24.34 -22.19 10.80
C ALA A 406 23.05 -21.47 10.35
N ALA A 407 21.94 -21.66 11.08
CA ALA A 407 20.68 -20.97 10.81
C ALA A 407 20.80 -19.45 11.03
N MET A 408 21.38 -19.01 12.16
CA MET A 408 21.58 -17.58 12.46
C MET A 408 22.47 -16.89 11.42
N ILE A 409 23.58 -17.52 11.02
CA ILE A 409 24.50 -17.00 10.00
C ILE A 409 23.78 -16.92 8.64
N SER A 410 23.03 -17.94 8.25
CA SER A 410 22.31 -17.95 6.97
C SER A 410 21.28 -16.82 6.87
N ARG A 411 20.55 -16.55 7.96
CA ARG A 411 19.57 -15.46 8.04
C ARG A 411 20.23 -14.09 7.85
N VAL A 412 21.26 -13.78 8.63
CA VAL A 412 21.90 -12.46 8.60
C VAL A 412 22.62 -12.19 7.28
N GLU A 413 23.30 -13.20 6.71
CA GLU A 413 23.97 -13.04 5.41
C GLU A 413 22.96 -12.88 4.27
N SER A 414 21.83 -13.61 4.30
CA SER A 414 20.77 -13.45 3.29
C SER A 414 20.16 -12.06 3.35
N ALA A 415 19.86 -11.58 4.57
CA ALA A 415 19.29 -10.25 4.78
C ALA A 415 20.27 -9.14 4.37
N GLN A 416 21.56 -9.28 4.69
CA GLN A 416 22.62 -8.34 4.28
C GLN A 416 22.66 -8.17 2.75
N ASN A 417 22.72 -9.27 2.00
CA ASN A 417 22.83 -9.22 0.55
C ASN A 417 21.59 -8.60 -0.10
N TRP A 418 20.40 -8.87 0.43
CA TRP A 418 19.16 -8.26 -0.05
C TRP A 418 19.12 -6.76 0.28
N LEU A 419 19.54 -6.36 1.49
CA LEU A 419 19.67 -4.96 1.88
C LEU A 419 20.62 -4.19 0.95
N GLU A 420 21.80 -4.74 0.68
CA GLU A 420 22.78 -4.11 -0.20
C GLU A 420 22.26 -3.99 -1.64
N ASN A 421 21.52 -4.98 -2.13
CA ASN A 421 20.88 -4.91 -3.44
C ASN A 421 19.83 -3.78 -3.49
N ILE A 422 18.95 -3.67 -2.50
CA ILE A 422 17.97 -2.57 -2.43
C ILE A 422 18.66 -1.21 -2.35
N THR A 423 19.70 -1.11 -1.52
CA THR A 423 20.50 0.11 -1.35
C THR A 423 21.15 0.54 -2.66
N TYR A 424 21.69 -0.43 -3.42
CA TYR A 424 22.19 -0.18 -4.76
C TYR A 424 21.10 0.38 -5.69
N GLN A 425 19.88 -0.19 -5.69
CA GLN A 425 18.78 0.33 -6.49
C GLN A 425 18.38 1.76 -6.07
N MET A 426 18.35 2.06 -4.77
CA MET A 426 18.05 3.40 -4.27
C MET A 426 19.03 4.46 -4.80
N ASN A 427 20.32 4.14 -4.90
CA ASN A 427 21.34 5.03 -5.49
C ASN A 427 21.16 5.28 -6.99
N HIS A 428 20.37 4.47 -7.69
CA HIS A 428 20.13 4.57 -9.14
C HIS A 428 18.70 4.99 -9.49
N MET A 429 17.89 5.35 -8.50
CA MET A 429 16.49 5.70 -8.68
C MET A 429 16.21 7.04 -8.01
N ASN A 430 15.51 7.92 -8.74
CA ASN A 430 14.94 9.09 -8.09
C ASN A 430 13.77 8.69 -7.16
N TYR A 431 13.35 9.63 -6.33
CA TYR A 431 12.31 9.41 -5.33
C TYR A 431 11.01 8.75 -5.87
N LYS A 432 10.53 9.19 -7.05
CA LYS A 432 9.33 8.63 -7.68
C LYS A 432 9.54 7.19 -8.13
N GLN A 433 10.71 6.89 -8.70
CA GLN A 433 11.07 5.53 -9.10
C GLN A 433 11.21 4.61 -7.88
N GLN A 434 11.83 5.08 -6.80
CA GLN A 434 11.90 4.29 -5.55
C GLN A 434 10.50 3.99 -5.01
N ALA A 435 9.59 4.98 -4.98
CA ALA A 435 8.22 4.78 -4.53
C ALA A 435 7.44 3.77 -5.38
N ASP A 436 7.67 3.75 -6.69
CA ASP A 436 7.01 2.82 -7.60
C ASP A 436 7.66 1.42 -7.56
N HIS A 437 8.98 1.31 -7.68
CA HIS A 437 9.68 0.03 -7.85
C HIS A 437 10.10 -0.64 -6.55
N LEU A 438 10.41 0.13 -5.50
CA LEU A 438 11.04 -0.39 -4.29
C LEU A 438 10.13 -0.45 -3.06
N ALA A 439 8.96 0.20 -3.06
CA ALA A 439 8.05 0.17 -1.91
C ALA A 439 7.65 -1.27 -1.50
N GLY A 440 7.31 -2.12 -2.47
CA GLY A 440 7.02 -3.54 -2.23
C GLY A 440 8.25 -4.33 -1.77
N PRO A 441 9.37 -4.33 -2.53
CA PRO A 441 10.61 -4.98 -2.13
C PRO A 441 11.15 -4.57 -0.75
N ILE A 442 11.11 -3.28 -0.41
CA ILE A 442 11.51 -2.79 0.92
C ILE A 442 10.58 -3.34 2.01
N GLY A 443 9.26 -3.36 1.76
CA GLY A 443 8.30 -3.98 2.68
C GLY A 443 8.59 -5.47 2.94
N LEU A 444 8.88 -6.22 1.87
CA LEU A 444 9.24 -7.64 1.97
C LEU A 444 10.60 -7.87 2.67
N LEU A 445 11.60 -7.03 2.38
CA LEU A 445 12.89 -7.08 3.08
C LEU A 445 12.70 -6.80 4.57
N LYS A 446 11.92 -5.77 4.94
CA LYS A 446 11.63 -5.45 6.34
C LYS A 446 10.98 -6.63 7.03
N LYS A 447 9.93 -7.20 6.43
CA LYS A 447 9.27 -8.42 6.94
C LYS A 447 10.28 -9.54 7.18
N TYR A 448 11.07 -9.88 6.17
CA TYR A 448 12.07 -10.95 6.28
C TYR A 448 13.12 -10.65 7.36
N ALA A 449 13.66 -9.43 7.38
CA ALA A 449 14.68 -9.02 8.34
C ALA A 449 14.17 -9.11 9.78
N THR A 450 12.92 -8.71 10.05
CA THR A 450 12.37 -8.71 11.41
C THR A 450 11.83 -10.07 11.86
N GLU A 451 11.30 -10.90 10.95
CA GLU A 451 10.96 -12.31 11.25
C GLU A 451 12.22 -13.09 11.63
N THR A 452 13.26 -12.99 10.80
CA THR A 452 14.54 -13.65 11.05
C THR A 452 15.26 -13.10 12.28
N ALA A 453 15.11 -11.81 12.59
CA ALA A 453 15.62 -11.20 13.80
C ALA A 453 15.05 -11.85 15.07
N GLN A 454 13.74 -12.13 15.08
CA GLN A 454 13.05 -12.80 16.18
C GLN A 454 13.52 -14.25 16.35
N GLU A 455 13.71 -14.97 15.25
CA GLU A 455 14.27 -16.33 15.30
C GLU A 455 15.71 -16.35 15.82
N THR A 456 16.55 -15.43 15.33
CA THR A 456 17.92 -15.23 15.80
C THR A 456 17.96 -14.91 17.30
N ALA A 457 17.03 -14.08 17.80
CA ALA A 457 16.92 -13.78 19.22
C ALA A 457 16.59 -15.02 20.05
N ARG A 458 15.63 -15.83 19.59
CA ARG A 458 15.25 -17.09 20.25
C ARG A 458 16.41 -18.06 20.31
N ASP A 459 17.13 -18.25 19.21
CA ASP A 459 18.30 -19.12 19.16
C ASP A 459 19.42 -18.62 20.07
N ALA A 460 19.68 -17.31 20.09
CA ALA A 460 20.67 -16.70 20.95
C ALA A 460 20.39 -16.92 22.45
N VAL A 461 19.12 -16.75 22.87
CA VAL A 461 18.71 -17.04 24.25
C VAL A 461 18.98 -18.50 24.62
N GLN A 462 18.66 -19.44 23.71
CA GLN A 462 18.92 -20.87 23.96
C GLN A 462 20.41 -21.20 24.01
N ILE A 463 21.24 -20.56 23.18
CA ILE A 463 22.70 -20.72 23.21
C ILE A 463 23.30 -20.18 24.52
N PHE A 464 22.79 -19.05 25.03
CA PHE A 464 23.26 -18.46 26.28
C PHE A 464 22.65 -19.09 27.54
N GLY A 465 21.58 -19.88 27.41
CA GLY A 465 20.87 -20.50 28.54
C GLY A 465 20.38 -19.46 29.54
N GLY A 466 20.58 -19.69 30.84
CA GLY A 466 20.19 -18.75 31.89
C GLY A 466 20.76 -17.33 31.74
N ARG A 467 21.90 -17.16 31.05
CA ARG A 467 22.45 -15.83 30.75
C ARG A 467 21.60 -15.09 29.71
N GLY A 468 20.97 -15.79 28.77
CA GLY A 468 20.14 -15.18 27.72
C GLY A 468 18.90 -14.47 28.26
N ILE A 469 18.50 -14.77 29.50
CA ILE A 469 17.38 -14.13 30.22
C ILE A 469 17.86 -13.20 31.35
N THR A 470 19.16 -12.94 31.44
CA THR A 470 19.76 -12.10 32.49
C THR A 470 20.04 -10.70 31.95
N LYS A 471 19.41 -9.69 32.55
CA LYS A 471 19.56 -8.26 32.16
C LYS A 471 20.96 -7.68 32.36
N THR A 472 21.80 -8.32 33.17
CA THR A 472 23.13 -7.84 33.53
C THR A 472 24.24 -8.77 33.04
N GLY A 473 25.49 -8.38 33.25
CA GLY A 473 26.65 -9.19 32.90
C GLY A 473 26.76 -9.46 31.39
N MET A 474 27.24 -10.65 31.03
CA MET A 474 27.44 -11.05 29.63
C MET A 474 26.13 -11.32 28.87
N GLY A 475 25.05 -11.59 29.59
CA GLY A 475 23.74 -11.89 29.00
C GLY A 475 22.97 -10.67 28.51
N ARG A 476 23.33 -9.47 29.00
CA ARG A 476 22.56 -8.24 28.82
C ARG A 476 22.20 -7.92 27.38
N PHE A 477 23.10 -8.19 26.43
CA PHE A 477 22.88 -7.88 25.02
C PHE A 477 21.88 -8.85 24.39
N ILE A 478 21.97 -10.13 24.76
CA ILE A 478 21.05 -11.18 24.30
C ILE A 478 19.65 -10.95 24.87
N GLU A 479 19.55 -10.67 26.17
CA GLU A 479 18.28 -10.35 26.83
C GLU A 479 17.65 -9.11 26.21
N HIS A 480 18.43 -8.03 26.04
CA HIS A 480 17.94 -6.77 25.50
C HIS A 480 17.46 -6.94 24.07
N TYR A 481 18.25 -7.60 23.23
CA TYR A 481 17.87 -7.90 21.86
C TYR A 481 16.59 -8.74 21.78
N HIS A 482 16.50 -9.82 22.56
CA HIS A 482 15.29 -10.67 22.59
C HIS A 482 14.04 -9.92 23.07
N ARG A 483 14.17 -9.04 24.06
CA ARG A 483 13.06 -8.24 24.57
C ARG A 483 12.63 -7.13 23.61
N THR A 484 13.56 -6.57 22.82
CA THR A 484 13.32 -5.40 21.97
C THR A 484 13.04 -5.71 20.50
N VAL A 485 13.44 -6.88 19.99
CA VAL A 485 13.21 -7.24 18.58
C VAL A 485 11.74 -7.24 18.13
N PRO A 486 10.73 -7.54 18.98
CA PRO A 486 9.33 -7.43 18.57
C PRO A 486 8.91 -5.99 18.20
N PHE A 487 9.62 -4.97 18.68
CA PHE A 487 9.35 -3.59 18.28
C PHE A 487 9.68 -3.36 16.81
N ASP A 488 10.75 -3.96 16.28
CA ASP A 488 11.08 -3.87 14.86
C ASP A 488 10.03 -4.55 13.98
N ALA A 489 9.47 -5.67 14.44
CA ALA A 489 8.40 -6.38 13.74
C ALA A 489 7.12 -5.53 13.59
N VAL A 490 6.84 -4.62 14.54
CA VAL A 490 5.60 -3.84 14.59
C VAL A 490 5.76 -2.42 14.03
N LEU A 491 6.86 -1.73 14.35
CA LEU A 491 7.11 -0.35 13.93
C LEU A 491 7.42 -0.27 12.41
N GLY A 492 7.20 0.90 11.80
CA GLY A 492 7.38 1.12 10.35
C GLY A 492 6.40 0.36 9.45
N GLY A 493 5.40 -0.30 10.05
CA GLY A 493 4.44 -1.21 9.42
C GLY A 493 4.62 -2.64 9.92
N ALA A 494 3.53 -3.24 10.41
CA ALA A 494 3.55 -4.63 10.86
C ALA A 494 3.90 -5.58 9.70
N GLU A 495 4.55 -6.70 10.03
CA GLU A 495 5.02 -7.71 9.08
C GLU A 495 3.94 -8.14 8.06
N ASP A 496 2.72 -8.43 8.52
CA ASP A 496 1.61 -8.83 7.65
C ASP A 496 1.18 -7.73 6.68
N VAL A 497 1.15 -6.48 7.16
CA VAL A 497 0.79 -5.30 6.34
C VAL A 497 1.83 -5.06 5.26
N LEU A 498 3.11 -5.25 5.57
CA LEU A 498 4.20 -5.09 4.61
C LEU A 498 4.31 -6.25 3.63
N GLY A 499 4.00 -7.48 4.08
CA GLY A 499 3.85 -8.64 3.22
C GLY A 499 2.74 -8.43 2.18
N ASP A 500 1.57 -8.03 2.64
CA ASP A 500 0.43 -7.68 1.78
C ASP A 500 0.75 -6.51 0.83
N LEU A 501 1.39 -5.44 1.31
CA LEU A 501 1.85 -4.34 0.46
C LEU A 501 2.76 -4.84 -0.68
N GLY A 502 3.73 -5.70 -0.36
CA GLY A 502 4.65 -6.30 -1.34
C GLY A 502 3.91 -7.06 -2.44
N VAL A 503 2.96 -7.90 -2.05
CA VAL A 503 2.15 -8.70 -2.99
C VAL A 503 1.21 -7.83 -3.80
N ARG A 504 0.49 -6.88 -3.18
CA ARG A 504 -0.43 -5.97 -3.91
C ARG A 504 0.28 -5.10 -4.93
N GLN A 505 1.48 -4.60 -4.60
CA GLN A 505 2.33 -3.87 -5.54
C GLN A 505 2.69 -4.72 -6.76
N ALA A 506 3.08 -5.98 -6.54
CA ALA A 506 3.37 -6.93 -7.63
C ALA A 506 2.13 -7.22 -8.49
N LEU A 507 0.98 -7.52 -7.88
CA LEU A 507 -0.27 -7.80 -8.60
C LEU A 507 -0.79 -6.61 -9.40
N ARG A 508 -0.60 -5.37 -8.90
CA ARG A 508 -0.94 -4.14 -9.62
C ARG A 508 -0.12 -3.99 -10.90
N LYS A 509 1.12 -4.46 -10.89
CA LYS A 509 2.07 -4.39 -12.03
C LYS A 509 2.06 -5.65 -12.89
N MET A 510 1.21 -6.62 -12.58
CA MET A 510 1.08 -7.84 -13.37
C MET A 510 0.78 -7.48 -14.83
N PRO A 511 1.57 -7.95 -15.81
CA PRO A 511 1.33 -7.67 -17.21
C PRO A 511 -0.09 -8.10 -17.62
N LYS A 512 -0.79 -7.27 -18.39
CA LYS A 512 -2.17 -7.56 -18.82
C LYS A 512 -2.26 -8.88 -19.58
N ASN A 513 -1.24 -9.21 -20.38
CA ASN A 513 -1.11 -10.45 -21.14
C ASN A 513 -0.72 -11.67 -20.28
N SER A 514 -0.29 -11.50 -19.03
CA SER A 514 -0.08 -12.61 -18.10
C SER A 514 -1.35 -12.99 -17.33
N ARG A 515 -2.43 -12.20 -17.47
CA ARG A 515 -3.76 -12.60 -17.02
C ARG A 515 -4.38 -13.42 -18.14
N GLU A 516 -4.12 -14.71 -18.16
CA GLU A 516 -4.89 -15.66 -18.99
C GLU A 516 -6.34 -15.69 -18.47
N ARG A 517 -7.13 -14.69 -18.86
CA ARG A 517 -8.60 -14.75 -18.79
C ARG A 517 -9.07 -14.87 -20.23
N ILE A 518 -9.04 -16.09 -20.73
CA ILE A 518 -9.50 -16.46 -22.07
C ILE A 518 -11.02 -16.59 -21.99
N TRP A 519 -11.73 -15.47 -22.12
CA TRP A 519 -13.13 -15.54 -22.51
C TRP A 519 -13.16 -15.81 -24.01
N GLU A 520 -13.80 -16.91 -24.39
CA GLU A 520 -14.05 -17.20 -25.79
C GLU A 520 -15.37 -16.55 -26.19
N ILE A 521 -15.30 -15.44 -26.92
CA ILE A 521 -16.48 -14.73 -27.39
C ILE A 521 -16.82 -15.25 -28.78
N THR A 522 -18.06 -15.69 -28.98
CA THR A 522 -18.60 -16.02 -30.31
C THR A 522 -19.66 -15.01 -30.71
N ALA A 523 -19.52 -14.41 -31.89
CA ALA A 523 -20.49 -13.46 -32.45
C ALA A 523 -21.11 -14.00 -33.75
N ILE A 524 -22.40 -13.74 -33.96
CA ILE A 524 -23.10 -14.08 -35.21
C ILE A 524 -23.09 -12.86 -36.12
N VAL A 525 -22.62 -13.01 -37.35
CA VAL A 525 -22.65 -11.93 -38.35
C VAL A 525 -23.11 -12.46 -39.70
N ARG A 526 -23.96 -11.70 -40.39
CA ARG A 526 -24.46 -12.07 -41.73
C ARG A 526 -23.41 -11.92 -42.83
N SER A 527 -22.41 -11.04 -42.63
CA SER A 527 -21.42 -10.71 -43.65
C SER A 527 -20.10 -11.46 -43.41
N PRO A 528 -19.64 -12.30 -44.37
CA PRO A 528 -18.33 -12.94 -44.31
C PRO A 528 -17.16 -11.93 -44.25
N GLU A 529 -17.34 -10.74 -44.82
CA GLU A 529 -16.32 -9.69 -44.74
C GLU A 529 -16.21 -9.14 -43.31
N LYS A 530 -17.34 -8.85 -42.67
CA LYS A 530 -17.37 -8.41 -41.27
C LYS A 530 -16.85 -9.49 -40.34
N ALA A 531 -17.08 -10.77 -40.64
CA ALA A 531 -16.53 -11.89 -39.88
C ALA A 531 -15.00 -11.84 -39.81
N LYS A 532 -14.32 -11.71 -40.94
CA LYS A 532 -12.85 -11.61 -41.00
C LYS A 532 -12.29 -10.40 -40.25
N LYS A 533 -13.03 -9.28 -40.21
CA LYS A 533 -12.63 -8.10 -39.44
C LYS A 533 -12.79 -8.34 -37.95
N LEU A 534 -13.88 -8.97 -37.53
CA LEU A 534 -14.18 -9.28 -36.13
C LEU A 534 -13.23 -10.34 -35.54
N GLU A 535 -12.82 -11.33 -36.35
CA GLU A 535 -11.82 -12.34 -35.96
C GLU A 535 -10.46 -11.74 -35.60
N LYS A 536 -10.06 -10.62 -36.23
CA LYS A 536 -8.81 -9.91 -35.89
C LYS A 536 -8.84 -9.31 -34.47
N HIS A 537 -10.02 -9.10 -33.93
CA HIS A 537 -10.24 -8.63 -32.56
C HIS A 537 -10.31 -9.77 -31.53
N GLY A 538 -9.98 -11.01 -31.93
CA GLY A 538 -9.96 -12.18 -31.04
C GLY A 538 -11.33 -12.79 -30.76
N VAL A 539 -12.35 -12.44 -31.56
CA VAL A 539 -13.73 -12.95 -31.44
C VAL A 539 -13.93 -14.10 -32.43
N LYS A 540 -14.43 -15.25 -31.98
CA LYS A 540 -14.89 -16.31 -32.87
C LYS A 540 -16.16 -15.87 -33.59
N VAL A 541 -16.32 -16.26 -34.84
CA VAL A 541 -17.47 -15.81 -35.64
C VAL A 541 -18.22 -16.99 -36.24
N ALA A 542 -19.54 -16.95 -36.09
CA ALA A 542 -20.47 -17.78 -36.84
C ALA A 542 -21.12 -16.94 -37.94
N VAL A 543 -20.92 -17.32 -39.21
CA VAL A 543 -21.52 -16.60 -40.33
C VAL A 543 -22.95 -17.09 -40.56
N GLY A 544 -23.92 -16.22 -40.34
CA GLY A 544 -25.34 -16.53 -40.51
C GLY A 544 -26.26 -15.45 -39.93
N SER A 545 -27.57 -15.74 -39.86
CA SER A 545 -28.56 -14.86 -39.22
C SER A 545 -28.97 -15.41 -37.86
N HIS A 546 -29.36 -14.52 -36.95
CA HIS A 546 -30.02 -14.91 -35.70
C HIS A 546 -31.42 -15.51 -35.93
N ASP A 547 -31.98 -15.36 -37.14
CA ASP A 547 -33.21 -16.03 -37.56
C ASP A 547 -33.04 -17.52 -37.87
N ASP A 548 -31.79 -17.99 -38.02
CA ASP A 548 -31.50 -19.38 -38.33
C ASP A 548 -31.42 -20.21 -37.03
N ALA A 549 -32.53 -20.81 -36.65
CA ALA A 549 -32.61 -21.67 -35.47
C ALA A 549 -31.58 -22.81 -35.49
N SER A 550 -31.29 -23.38 -36.68
CA SER A 550 -30.35 -24.51 -36.83
C SER A 550 -28.90 -24.11 -36.57
N LEU A 551 -28.59 -22.82 -36.74
CA LEU A 551 -27.31 -22.22 -36.35
C LEU A 551 -27.31 -21.77 -34.89
N LEU A 552 -28.39 -21.10 -34.46
CA LEU A 552 -28.47 -20.44 -33.15
C LEU A 552 -28.52 -21.44 -32.00
N GLU A 553 -29.32 -22.50 -32.10
CA GLU A 553 -29.51 -23.49 -31.04
C GLU A 553 -28.19 -24.17 -30.60
N PRO A 554 -27.35 -24.71 -31.51
CA PRO A 554 -26.10 -25.35 -31.12
C PRO A 554 -25.07 -24.37 -30.52
N LEU A 555 -25.02 -23.13 -31.03
CA LEU A 555 -24.13 -22.09 -30.51
C LEU A 555 -24.52 -21.70 -29.09
N VAL A 556 -25.81 -21.54 -28.84
CA VAL A 556 -26.34 -21.26 -27.51
C VAL A 556 -26.14 -22.45 -26.58
N ALA A 557 -26.39 -23.69 -27.02
CA ALA A 557 -26.22 -24.89 -26.20
C ALA A 557 -24.75 -25.17 -25.78
N SER A 558 -23.79 -24.56 -26.46
CA SER A 558 -22.36 -24.63 -26.16
C SER A 558 -21.82 -23.41 -25.40
N SER A 559 -22.67 -22.43 -25.09
CA SER A 559 -22.28 -21.20 -24.40
C SER A 559 -22.73 -21.19 -22.93
N ASP A 560 -21.87 -20.69 -22.04
CA ASP A 560 -22.20 -20.50 -20.62
C ASP A 560 -23.00 -19.20 -20.38
N VAL A 561 -22.79 -18.20 -21.22
CA VAL A 561 -23.45 -16.89 -21.19
C VAL A 561 -23.88 -16.51 -22.58
N VAL A 562 -25.14 -16.09 -22.72
CA VAL A 562 -25.71 -15.60 -23.98
C VAL A 562 -26.18 -14.17 -23.79
N ILE A 563 -25.81 -13.28 -24.71
CA ILE A 563 -26.25 -11.90 -24.77
C ILE A 563 -26.96 -11.68 -26.10
N ALA A 564 -28.28 -11.45 -26.05
CA ALA A 564 -29.10 -11.19 -27.23
C ALA A 564 -29.48 -9.71 -27.31
N THR A 565 -28.92 -9.01 -28.31
CA THR A 565 -29.08 -7.56 -28.52
C THR A 565 -29.57 -7.19 -29.91
N ALA A 566 -29.88 -8.18 -30.75
CA ALA A 566 -30.17 -7.95 -32.17
C ALA A 566 -31.62 -7.51 -32.44
N ASP A 567 -32.60 -8.13 -31.78
CA ASP A 567 -34.02 -7.89 -31.98
C ASP A 567 -34.79 -8.30 -30.71
N ALA A 568 -35.56 -7.39 -30.14
CA ALA A 568 -36.37 -7.59 -28.93
C ALA A 568 -37.68 -8.35 -29.21
N ASP A 569 -38.13 -8.37 -30.46
CA ASP A 569 -39.47 -8.85 -30.85
C ASP A 569 -39.42 -10.16 -31.64
N ASN A 570 -38.23 -10.69 -31.92
CA ASN A 570 -38.06 -11.92 -32.69
C ASN A 570 -38.35 -13.18 -31.83
N VAL A 571 -39.62 -13.59 -31.85
CA VAL A 571 -40.13 -14.76 -31.10
C VAL A 571 -39.40 -16.05 -31.46
N GLU A 572 -39.10 -16.28 -32.74
CA GLU A 572 -38.50 -17.55 -33.18
C GLU A 572 -37.01 -17.63 -32.81
N ALA A 573 -36.27 -16.52 -32.92
CA ALA A 573 -34.90 -16.44 -32.40
C ALA A 573 -34.85 -16.61 -30.88
N CYS A 574 -35.81 -16.04 -30.14
CA CYS A 574 -35.94 -16.27 -28.70
C CYS A 574 -36.22 -17.74 -28.40
N ARG A 575 -37.13 -18.39 -29.14
CA ARG A 575 -37.47 -19.81 -28.96
C ARG A 575 -36.26 -20.71 -29.18
N ALA A 576 -35.50 -20.48 -30.26
CA ALA A 576 -34.25 -21.18 -30.55
C ALA A 576 -33.20 -20.96 -29.45
N THR A 577 -33.06 -19.72 -28.96
CA THR A 577 -32.15 -19.40 -27.84
C THR A 577 -32.54 -20.18 -26.58
N LEU A 578 -33.81 -20.13 -26.17
CA LEU A 578 -34.30 -20.84 -24.99
C LEU A 578 -34.15 -22.37 -25.12
N ALA A 579 -34.39 -22.92 -26.32
CA ALA A 579 -34.16 -24.34 -26.60
C ALA A 579 -32.67 -24.72 -26.42
N GLY A 580 -31.76 -23.90 -26.95
CA GLY A 580 -30.32 -24.07 -26.73
C GLY A 580 -29.92 -24.01 -25.25
N LEU A 581 -30.44 -23.05 -24.49
CA LEU A 581 -30.15 -22.91 -23.05
C LEU A 581 -30.65 -24.13 -22.28
N LYS A 582 -31.85 -24.62 -22.60
CA LYS A 582 -32.43 -25.84 -22.01
C LYS A 582 -31.57 -27.07 -22.31
N ASN A 583 -31.07 -27.20 -23.54
CA ASN A 583 -30.14 -28.27 -23.91
C ASN A 583 -28.81 -28.16 -23.14
N SER A 584 -28.27 -26.95 -22.95
CA SER A 584 -27.07 -26.71 -22.14
C SER A 584 -27.28 -27.14 -20.69
N TYR A 585 -28.41 -26.73 -20.09
CA TYR A 585 -28.77 -27.10 -18.72
C TYR A 585 -28.94 -28.62 -18.56
N GLN A 586 -29.66 -29.28 -19.47
CA GLN A 586 -29.81 -30.73 -19.45
C GLN A 586 -28.48 -31.48 -19.55
N ARG A 587 -27.51 -30.92 -20.28
CA ARG A 587 -26.18 -31.50 -20.46
C ARG A 587 -25.26 -31.26 -19.25
N THR A 588 -25.33 -30.09 -18.62
CA THR A 588 -24.34 -29.63 -17.62
C THR A 588 -24.87 -29.66 -16.19
N GLY A 589 -26.18 -29.59 -15.99
CA GLY A 589 -26.82 -29.38 -14.69
C GLY A 589 -26.65 -27.97 -14.12
N VAL A 590 -26.05 -27.03 -14.87
CA VAL A 590 -25.80 -25.65 -14.44
C VAL A 590 -26.66 -24.71 -15.28
N PRO A 591 -27.54 -23.87 -14.68
CA PRO A 591 -28.35 -22.93 -15.45
C PRO A 591 -27.45 -21.88 -16.13
N PRO A 592 -27.40 -21.81 -17.48
CA PRO A 592 -26.66 -20.77 -18.18
C PRO A 592 -27.26 -19.38 -17.95
N ILE A 593 -26.44 -18.35 -18.14
CA ILE A 593 -26.85 -16.95 -18.00
C ILE A 593 -27.40 -16.46 -19.33
N PHE A 594 -28.57 -15.83 -19.30
CA PHE A 594 -29.14 -15.17 -20.47
C PHE A 594 -29.42 -13.69 -20.18
N ILE A 595 -28.82 -12.82 -20.99
CA ILE A 595 -29.05 -11.37 -20.98
C ILE A 595 -29.74 -11.00 -22.29
N HIS A 596 -30.95 -10.46 -22.21
CA HIS A 596 -31.75 -10.07 -23.36
C HIS A 596 -31.99 -8.56 -23.39
N THR A 597 -31.98 -7.99 -24.58
CA THR A 597 -32.35 -6.59 -24.82
C THR A 597 -33.83 -6.52 -25.19
N SER A 598 -34.63 -5.92 -24.31
CA SER A 598 -36.01 -5.53 -24.60
C SER A 598 -36.03 -4.02 -24.90
N GLY A 599 -37.00 -3.27 -24.36
CA GLY A 599 -37.00 -1.82 -24.43
C GLY A 599 -38.02 -1.19 -23.49
N THR A 600 -37.82 0.07 -23.10
CA THR A 600 -38.83 0.81 -22.31
C THR A 600 -40.15 1.02 -23.06
N GLY A 601 -40.23 0.62 -24.34
CA GLY A 601 -41.46 0.47 -25.10
C GLY A 601 -42.52 -0.41 -24.40
N VAL A 602 -42.10 -1.39 -23.60
CA VAL A 602 -43.02 -2.24 -22.81
C VAL A 602 -43.82 -1.45 -21.76
N LEU A 603 -43.35 -0.26 -21.39
CA LEU A 603 -43.95 0.60 -20.38
C LEU A 603 -44.97 1.59 -20.97
N THR A 604 -45.25 1.48 -22.27
CA THR A 604 -45.97 2.52 -23.00
C THR A 604 -47.46 2.59 -22.69
N ASP A 605 -48.01 3.81 -22.78
CA ASP A 605 -49.45 4.08 -22.70
C ASP A 605 -50.03 4.58 -24.04
N ASN A 606 -51.31 4.97 -24.02
CA ASN A 606 -52.04 5.46 -25.21
C ASN A 606 -52.13 6.99 -25.28
N ALA A 607 -51.14 7.74 -24.77
CA ALA A 607 -51.23 9.20 -24.67
C ALA A 607 -51.32 9.95 -26.01
N ALA A 608 -50.89 9.34 -27.12
CA ALA A 608 -50.94 9.92 -28.47
C ALA A 608 -50.38 11.36 -28.57
N GLY A 609 -49.43 11.71 -27.69
CA GLY A 609 -48.76 13.00 -27.62
C GLY A 609 -49.57 14.12 -26.95
N GLU A 610 -50.77 13.83 -26.43
CA GLU A 610 -51.69 14.84 -25.91
C GLU A 610 -51.46 15.19 -24.44
N TYR A 611 -50.89 14.29 -23.64
CA TYR A 611 -50.64 14.47 -22.21
C TYR A 611 -49.44 13.64 -21.73
N SER A 612 -48.90 14.01 -20.56
CA SER A 612 -47.91 13.23 -19.81
C SER A 612 -48.56 12.41 -18.71
N THR A 613 -47.91 11.32 -18.29
CA THR A 613 -48.37 10.49 -17.15
C THR A 613 -47.49 10.70 -15.91
N ASP A 614 -48.10 10.59 -14.72
CA ASP A 614 -47.40 10.56 -13.43
C ASP A 614 -46.94 9.15 -13.04
N LEU A 615 -47.37 8.12 -13.78
CA LEU A 615 -46.94 6.74 -13.57
C LEU A 615 -45.47 6.58 -13.97
N ILE A 616 -44.64 6.10 -13.05
CA ILE A 616 -43.20 5.85 -13.27
C ILE A 616 -42.91 4.42 -12.79
N TYR A 617 -42.33 3.60 -13.66
CA TYR A 617 -41.92 2.24 -13.33
C TYR A 617 -40.54 2.20 -12.67
N ASN A 618 -40.33 1.29 -11.73
CA ASN A 618 -39.06 1.11 -11.04
C ASN A 618 -38.53 -0.31 -11.25
N ASP A 619 -37.32 -0.47 -11.77
CA ASP A 619 -36.71 -1.79 -12.01
C ASP A 619 -36.40 -2.57 -10.72
N ALA A 620 -36.42 -1.90 -9.57
CA ALA A 620 -36.35 -2.54 -8.26
C ALA A 620 -37.70 -3.10 -7.78
N ASP A 621 -38.83 -2.73 -8.40
CA ASP A 621 -40.19 -3.12 -8.00
C ASP A 621 -40.77 -4.17 -8.97
N ALA A 622 -40.53 -5.45 -8.67
CA ALA A 622 -40.99 -6.55 -9.49
C ALA A 622 -42.53 -6.66 -9.53
N ASP A 623 -43.21 -6.34 -8.43
CA ASP A 623 -44.68 -6.40 -8.34
C ASP A 623 -45.30 -5.36 -9.29
N GLN A 624 -44.71 -4.17 -9.39
CA GLN A 624 -45.12 -3.15 -10.33
C GLN A 624 -44.95 -3.60 -11.79
N ILE A 625 -43.83 -4.24 -12.13
CA ILE A 625 -43.56 -4.74 -13.50
C ILE A 625 -44.52 -5.87 -13.88
N GLU A 626 -44.92 -6.71 -12.93
CA GLU A 626 -45.88 -7.80 -13.15
C GLU A 626 -47.30 -7.30 -13.47
N THR A 627 -47.61 -6.01 -13.24
CA THR A 627 -48.89 -5.39 -13.66
C THR A 627 -48.99 -5.12 -15.17
N LEU A 628 -47.88 -5.19 -15.91
CA LEU A 628 -47.85 -4.93 -17.35
C LEU A 628 -48.67 -5.98 -18.12
N ALA A 629 -49.57 -5.51 -18.97
CA ALA A 629 -50.42 -6.38 -19.78
C ALA A 629 -49.58 -7.23 -20.76
N PRO A 630 -49.94 -8.51 -20.99
CA PRO A 630 -49.23 -9.37 -21.95
C PRO A 630 -49.20 -8.83 -23.39
N THR A 631 -50.09 -7.89 -23.72
CA THR A 631 -50.20 -7.23 -25.02
C THR A 631 -49.31 -5.99 -25.17
N GLN A 632 -48.56 -5.61 -24.12
CA GLN A 632 -47.59 -4.52 -24.22
C GLN A 632 -46.50 -4.86 -25.23
N PHE A 633 -45.90 -3.83 -25.86
CA PHE A 633 -44.77 -4.01 -26.79
C PHE A 633 -43.64 -4.81 -26.14
N HIS A 634 -42.97 -5.68 -26.89
CA HIS A 634 -41.90 -6.60 -26.43
C HIS A 634 -42.34 -7.68 -25.42
N ARG A 635 -43.51 -7.53 -24.77
CA ARG A 635 -43.89 -8.32 -23.60
C ARG A 635 -44.07 -9.80 -23.90
N ASN A 636 -44.46 -10.14 -25.13
CA ASN A 636 -44.56 -11.52 -25.58
C ASN A 636 -43.22 -12.27 -25.47
N VAL A 637 -42.10 -11.63 -25.83
CA VAL A 637 -40.76 -12.21 -25.71
C VAL A 637 -40.29 -12.17 -24.25
N ASP A 638 -40.47 -11.06 -23.54
CA ASP A 638 -40.14 -10.97 -22.10
C ASP A 638 -40.76 -12.10 -21.28
N LEU A 639 -42.04 -12.41 -21.52
CA LEU A 639 -42.76 -13.46 -20.80
C LEU A 639 -42.19 -14.86 -21.09
N MET A 640 -41.77 -15.14 -22.33
CA MET A 640 -41.10 -16.40 -22.67
C MET A 640 -39.78 -16.57 -21.92
N ILE A 641 -39.04 -15.47 -21.76
CA ILE A 641 -37.74 -15.42 -21.07
C ILE A 641 -37.93 -15.60 -19.55
N LEU A 642 -38.94 -14.95 -18.97
CA LEU A 642 -39.28 -15.13 -17.56
C LEU A 642 -39.69 -16.56 -17.23
N GLU A 643 -40.41 -17.22 -18.15
CA GLU A 643 -40.84 -18.61 -17.95
C GLU A 643 -39.65 -19.59 -17.94
N ALA A 644 -38.57 -19.31 -18.69
CA ALA A 644 -37.36 -20.14 -18.68
C ALA A 644 -36.65 -20.19 -17.31
N ASP A 645 -36.78 -19.11 -16.53
CA ASP A 645 -36.27 -19.00 -15.16
C ASP A 645 -37.19 -19.70 -14.14
N ARG A 646 -38.42 -20.02 -14.52
CA ARG A 646 -39.42 -20.73 -13.68
C ARG A 646 -39.52 -22.21 -13.99
N GLU A 647 -39.47 -22.60 -15.26
CA GLU A 647 -39.51 -23.99 -15.70
C GLU A 647 -38.20 -24.70 -15.29
N GLY A 648 -38.29 -25.77 -14.49
CA GLY A 648 -37.12 -26.56 -14.07
C GLY A 648 -37.03 -26.90 -12.57
N GLY A 649 -37.98 -26.41 -11.76
CA GLY A 649 -37.99 -26.57 -10.30
C GLY A 649 -37.62 -25.26 -9.60
N ALA A 650 -37.13 -25.32 -8.36
CA ALA A 650 -36.87 -24.13 -7.55
C ALA A 650 -35.77 -23.16 -8.09
N ALA A 651 -35.11 -23.50 -9.21
CA ALA A 651 -33.95 -22.77 -9.75
C ALA A 651 -34.01 -22.42 -11.26
N GLY A 652 -35.08 -22.79 -11.99
CA GLY A 652 -35.16 -22.60 -13.45
C GLY A 652 -34.15 -23.42 -14.28
N TYR A 653 -34.28 -23.43 -15.61
CA TYR A 653 -33.26 -24.02 -16.51
C TYR A 653 -32.30 -22.97 -17.10
N ALA A 654 -32.55 -21.68 -16.88
CA ALA A 654 -31.66 -20.57 -17.25
C ALA A 654 -31.84 -19.42 -16.27
N ARG A 655 -30.79 -18.62 -16.03
CA ARG A 655 -30.86 -17.38 -15.24
C ARG A 655 -31.06 -16.20 -16.16
N THR A 656 -32.25 -15.62 -16.14
CA THR A 656 -32.63 -14.63 -17.15
C THR A 656 -32.59 -13.19 -16.64
N HIS A 657 -32.05 -12.30 -17.46
CA HIS A 657 -31.89 -10.88 -17.19
C HIS A 657 -32.31 -10.10 -18.43
N ILE A 658 -33.14 -9.07 -18.26
CA ILE A 658 -33.71 -8.28 -19.34
C ILE A 658 -33.31 -6.82 -19.13
N ILE A 659 -32.49 -6.29 -20.03
CA ILE A 659 -32.13 -4.87 -20.06
C ILE A 659 -33.14 -4.13 -20.94
N LEU A 660 -33.71 -3.05 -20.40
CA LEU A 660 -34.63 -2.18 -21.11
C LEU A 660 -33.92 -0.85 -21.36
N PRO A 661 -33.21 -0.71 -22.49
CA PRO A 661 -32.72 0.58 -22.90
C PRO A 661 -33.90 1.52 -23.14
N SER A 662 -33.72 2.78 -22.74
CA SER A 662 -34.65 3.85 -23.06
C SER A 662 -34.37 4.43 -24.45
N THR A 663 -34.72 5.69 -24.71
CA THR A 663 -34.35 6.34 -25.96
C THR A 663 -32.83 6.49 -26.03
N ILE A 664 -32.18 5.62 -26.81
CA ILE A 664 -30.72 5.63 -26.98
C ILE A 664 -30.31 6.80 -27.88
N TYR A 665 -29.36 7.61 -27.42
CA TYR A 665 -28.80 8.73 -28.17
C TYR A 665 -27.27 8.73 -28.18
N GLY A 666 -26.70 9.60 -29.01
CA GLY A 666 -25.25 9.67 -29.25
C GLY A 666 -24.82 8.89 -30.48
N ILE A 667 -23.64 9.26 -31.00
CA ILE A 667 -22.97 8.58 -32.10
C ILE A 667 -21.88 7.71 -31.49
N ALA A 668 -21.92 6.39 -31.70
CA ALA A 668 -20.88 5.51 -31.16
C ALA A 668 -19.54 5.77 -31.84
N GLU A 669 -18.49 5.90 -31.04
CA GLU A 669 -17.10 6.09 -31.47
C GLU A 669 -16.23 4.97 -30.91
N ASN A 670 -16.11 3.88 -31.67
CA ASN A 670 -15.30 2.73 -31.25
C ASN A 670 -14.70 1.97 -32.44
N ILE A 671 -13.78 1.06 -32.12
CA ILE A 671 -13.03 0.29 -33.12
C ILE A 671 -13.92 -0.53 -34.08
N LEU A 672 -15.10 -0.97 -33.63
CA LEU A 672 -16.02 -1.72 -34.49
C LEU A 672 -16.74 -0.79 -35.49
N VAL A 673 -16.99 0.46 -35.12
CA VAL A 673 -17.49 1.49 -36.04
C VAL A 673 -16.39 1.88 -37.03
N ASP A 674 -15.17 2.13 -36.55
CA ASP A 674 -14.03 2.52 -37.39
C ASP A 674 -13.70 1.48 -38.46
N ASP A 675 -13.80 0.19 -38.12
CA ASP A 675 -13.60 -0.93 -39.05
C ASP A 675 -14.80 -1.19 -39.98
N GLY A 676 -15.90 -0.45 -39.81
CA GLY A 676 -17.15 -0.60 -40.58
C GLY A 676 -17.94 -1.87 -40.23
N ILE A 677 -17.73 -2.42 -39.03
CA ILE A 677 -18.43 -3.61 -38.53
C ILE A 677 -19.79 -3.20 -37.94
N ALA A 678 -19.82 -2.19 -37.08
CA ALA A 678 -21.01 -1.71 -36.38
C ALA A 678 -21.60 -0.44 -37.02
N ASN A 679 -22.91 -0.24 -36.86
CA ASN A 679 -23.57 1.02 -37.22
C ASN A 679 -23.46 1.99 -36.03
N PRO A 680 -22.94 3.22 -36.22
CA PRO A 680 -22.76 4.15 -35.11
C PRO A 680 -24.04 4.83 -34.62
N HIS A 681 -25.13 4.77 -35.38
CA HIS A 681 -26.36 5.49 -35.08
C HIS A 681 -27.39 4.60 -34.38
N SER A 682 -28.14 5.19 -33.44
CA SER A 682 -29.35 4.59 -32.90
C SER A 682 -30.51 4.65 -33.92
N ARG A 683 -31.77 4.42 -33.48
CA ARG A 683 -32.93 4.32 -34.37
C ARG A 683 -33.89 5.51 -34.27
N GLN A 684 -34.47 5.72 -33.08
CA GLN A 684 -35.62 6.62 -32.88
C GLN A 684 -35.34 8.08 -33.26
N VAL A 685 -34.24 8.65 -32.77
CA VAL A 685 -33.89 10.04 -33.08
C VAL A 685 -33.45 10.22 -34.54
N PRO A 686 -32.63 9.32 -35.11
CA PRO A 686 -32.37 9.32 -36.54
C PRO A 686 -33.64 9.29 -37.39
N ASP A 687 -34.61 8.43 -37.10
CA ASP A 687 -35.88 8.35 -37.85
C ASP A 687 -36.66 9.67 -37.81
N LEU A 688 -36.74 10.32 -36.64
CA LEU A 688 -37.31 11.66 -36.49
C LEU A 688 -36.55 12.72 -37.31
N ILE A 689 -35.22 12.65 -37.35
CA ILE A 689 -34.39 13.55 -38.17
C ILE A 689 -34.67 13.33 -39.66
N ARG A 690 -34.77 12.08 -40.12
CA ARG A 690 -35.08 11.76 -41.52
C ARG A 690 -36.42 12.39 -41.94
N ALA A 691 -37.45 12.15 -41.15
CA ALA A 691 -38.78 12.72 -41.38
C ALA A 691 -38.72 14.26 -41.43
N ALA A 692 -37.99 14.87 -40.48
CA ALA A 692 -37.83 16.31 -40.41
C ALA A 692 -37.07 16.89 -41.62
N VAL A 693 -36.02 16.21 -42.10
CA VAL A 693 -35.26 16.59 -43.29
C VAL A 693 -36.14 16.51 -44.55
N MET A 694 -37.00 15.49 -44.66
CA MET A 694 -37.89 15.33 -45.82
C MET A 694 -39.00 16.37 -45.85
N ARG A 695 -39.61 16.70 -44.70
CA ARG A 695 -40.68 17.70 -44.61
C ARG A 695 -40.18 19.15 -44.39
N GLY A 696 -38.87 19.32 -44.18
CA GLY A 696 -38.23 20.62 -43.94
C GLY A 696 -38.49 21.22 -42.54
N ARG A 697 -38.99 20.41 -41.58
CA ARG A 697 -39.37 20.86 -40.24
C ARG A 697 -39.48 19.68 -39.28
N GLY A 698 -39.06 19.82 -38.02
CA GLY A 698 -39.27 18.79 -37.01
C GLY A 698 -40.76 18.58 -36.70
N GLY A 699 -41.11 17.41 -36.17
CA GLY A 699 -42.50 17.09 -35.89
C GLY A 699 -42.75 16.34 -34.59
N THR A 700 -44.01 16.35 -34.19
CA THR A 700 -44.53 15.67 -32.99
C THR A 700 -45.74 14.82 -33.35
N VAL A 701 -46.00 13.76 -32.60
CA VAL A 701 -47.34 13.13 -32.55
C VAL A 701 -48.18 13.96 -31.58
N GLY A 702 -49.41 14.30 -31.96
CA GLY A 702 -50.26 15.22 -31.18
C GLY A 702 -49.53 16.52 -30.80
N LYS A 703 -49.73 16.96 -29.56
CA LYS A 703 -49.03 18.11 -28.95
C LYS A 703 -47.58 17.84 -28.52
N GLY A 704 -47.08 16.60 -28.65
CA GLY A 704 -45.74 16.20 -28.20
C GLY A 704 -45.49 16.30 -26.69
N LYS A 705 -46.55 16.24 -25.87
CA LYS A 705 -46.47 16.39 -24.41
C LYS A 705 -46.05 15.11 -23.69
N ASN A 706 -45.99 13.99 -24.40
CA ASN A 706 -45.60 12.72 -23.83
C ASN A 706 -44.14 12.75 -23.37
N LEU A 707 -43.83 12.01 -22.31
CA LEU A 707 -42.49 11.90 -21.72
C LEU A 707 -41.88 10.52 -21.97
N TRP A 708 -40.58 10.50 -22.25
CA TRP A 708 -39.76 9.30 -22.47
C TRP A 708 -38.44 9.41 -21.70
N PRO A 709 -37.92 8.32 -21.12
CA PRO A 709 -36.56 8.29 -20.63
C PRO A 709 -35.56 8.29 -21.79
N ASP A 710 -34.34 8.75 -21.49
CA ASP A 710 -33.21 8.74 -22.39
C ASP A 710 -31.93 8.20 -21.73
N VAL A 711 -31.05 7.65 -22.56
CA VAL A 711 -29.75 7.12 -22.15
C VAL A 711 -28.73 7.24 -23.30
N ASP A 712 -27.51 7.64 -22.96
CA ASP A 712 -26.41 7.69 -23.92
C ASP A 712 -25.96 6.28 -24.32
N ILE A 713 -25.51 6.12 -25.56
CA ILE A 713 -25.11 4.83 -26.15
C ILE A 713 -23.94 4.17 -25.40
N GLU A 714 -22.99 4.94 -24.87
CA GLU A 714 -21.87 4.41 -24.08
C GLU A 714 -22.32 4.11 -22.65
N ASP A 715 -23.13 4.98 -22.04
CA ASP A 715 -23.70 4.75 -20.70
C ASP A 715 -24.53 3.44 -20.67
N VAL A 716 -25.34 3.17 -21.70
CA VAL A 716 -26.10 1.93 -21.76
C VAL A 716 -25.23 0.71 -22.08
N ALA A 717 -24.16 0.85 -22.87
CA ALA A 717 -23.19 -0.23 -23.08
C ALA A 717 -22.49 -0.62 -21.77
N ASP A 718 -22.15 0.36 -20.94
CA ASP A 718 -21.60 0.14 -19.60
C ASP A 718 -22.55 -0.64 -18.70
N LEU A 719 -23.87 -0.45 -18.82
CA LEU A 719 -24.86 -1.23 -18.08
C LEU A 719 -24.74 -2.74 -18.38
N TYR A 720 -24.55 -3.12 -19.65
CA TYR A 720 -24.36 -4.54 -20.01
C TYR A 720 -23.11 -5.12 -19.35
N VAL A 721 -22.00 -4.37 -19.39
CA VAL A 721 -20.72 -4.81 -18.80
C VAL A 721 -20.84 -4.94 -17.28
N ILE A 722 -21.45 -3.96 -16.62
CA ILE A 722 -21.64 -3.94 -15.16
C ILE A 722 -22.57 -5.07 -14.73
N LEU A 723 -23.66 -5.30 -15.45
CA LEU A 723 -24.56 -6.42 -15.17
C LEU A 723 -23.83 -7.76 -15.31
N PHE A 724 -23.12 -7.98 -16.42
CA PHE A 724 -22.31 -9.18 -16.63
C PHE A 724 -21.32 -9.42 -15.47
N ASP A 725 -20.63 -8.36 -15.04
CA ASP A 725 -19.68 -8.46 -13.92
C ASP A 725 -20.36 -8.68 -12.57
N SER A 726 -21.56 -8.11 -12.35
CA SER A 726 -22.36 -8.34 -11.14
C SER A 726 -22.79 -9.79 -11.05
N ILE A 727 -23.38 -10.33 -12.12
CA ILE A 727 -23.82 -11.73 -12.20
C ILE A 727 -22.63 -12.65 -11.91
N ARG A 728 -21.47 -12.39 -12.52
CA ARG A 728 -20.27 -13.23 -12.30
C ARG A 728 -19.75 -13.19 -10.86
N LYS A 729 -19.89 -12.07 -10.16
CA LYS A 729 -19.42 -11.91 -8.77
C LYS A 729 -20.39 -12.53 -7.78
N ASN A 730 -21.68 -12.40 -8.03
CA ASN A 730 -22.75 -12.84 -7.14
C ASN A 730 -23.94 -13.33 -7.95
N PRO A 731 -23.85 -14.54 -8.54
CA PRO A 731 -24.85 -15.00 -9.49
C PRO A 731 -26.22 -15.24 -8.82
N ASP A 732 -26.26 -15.56 -7.53
CA ASP A 732 -27.50 -15.79 -6.76
C ASP A 732 -28.08 -14.50 -6.18
N GLY A 733 -27.28 -13.46 -5.94
CA GLY A 733 -27.73 -12.19 -5.39
C GLY A 733 -27.86 -11.05 -6.39
N THR A 734 -27.52 -11.29 -7.65
CA THR A 734 -27.85 -10.38 -8.76
C THR A 734 -29.22 -10.79 -9.28
N GLY A 735 -30.21 -9.90 -9.18
CA GLY A 735 -31.60 -10.22 -9.50
C GLY A 735 -31.76 -10.80 -10.91
N HIS A 736 -32.52 -11.90 -11.02
CA HIS A 736 -32.83 -12.61 -12.25
C HIS A 736 -34.32 -12.98 -12.27
N GLY A 737 -34.82 -13.49 -13.40
CA GLY A 737 -36.23 -13.84 -13.57
C GLY A 737 -37.13 -12.64 -13.30
N ARG A 738 -38.08 -12.78 -12.35
CA ARG A 738 -38.99 -11.67 -11.98
C ARG A 738 -38.27 -10.43 -11.46
N GLU A 739 -37.10 -10.60 -10.85
CA GLU A 739 -36.25 -9.51 -10.37
C GLU A 739 -35.14 -9.14 -11.36
N GLY A 740 -35.19 -9.69 -12.57
CA GLY A 740 -34.15 -9.59 -13.60
C GLY A 740 -34.32 -8.43 -14.58
N PHE A 741 -35.18 -7.45 -14.29
CA PHE A 741 -35.35 -6.26 -15.13
C PHE A 741 -34.35 -5.18 -14.74
N TYR A 742 -33.66 -4.60 -15.73
CA TYR A 742 -32.66 -3.55 -15.54
C TYR A 742 -32.94 -2.41 -16.52
N PHE A 743 -33.32 -1.23 -16.00
CA PHE A 743 -33.61 -0.10 -16.87
C PHE A 743 -32.34 0.69 -17.17
N GLY A 744 -32.21 1.17 -18.40
CA GLY A 744 -31.17 2.13 -18.78
C GLY A 744 -31.77 3.52 -18.99
N GLU A 745 -31.77 4.36 -17.95
CA GLU A 745 -32.14 5.79 -18.04
C GLU A 745 -31.19 6.69 -17.24
N ASN A 746 -31.03 7.94 -17.71
CA ASN A 746 -30.39 9.01 -16.94
C ASN A 746 -30.96 10.41 -17.25
N GLY A 747 -32.21 10.45 -17.72
CA GLY A 747 -32.88 11.67 -18.18
C GLY A 747 -34.30 11.37 -18.66
N GLU A 748 -35.11 12.43 -18.82
CA GLU A 748 -36.43 12.36 -19.44
C GLU A 748 -36.65 13.56 -20.38
N HIS A 749 -37.23 13.32 -21.54
CA HIS A 749 -37.55 14.34 -22.53
C HIS A 749 -38.98 14.21 -23.02
N SER A 750 -39.50 15.30 -23.59
CA SER A 750 -40.72 15.29 -24.37
C SER A 750 -40.44 15.18 -25.86
N LEU A 751 -41.38 14.61 -26.62
CA LEU A 751 -41.26 14.58 -28.08
C LEU A 751 -41.22 16.00 -28.67
N TYR A 752 -41.88 16.96 -28.02
CA TYR A 752 -41.80 18.38 -28.40
C TYR A 752 -40.38 18.94 -28.36
N GLU A 753 -39.65 18.68 -27.27
CA GLU A 753 -38.27 19.14 -27.11
C GLU A 753 -37.36 18.57 -28.20
N VAL A 754 -37.50 17.28 -28.51
CA VAL A 754 -36.75 16.62 -29.58
C VAL A 754 -37.09 17.23 -30.94
N GLY A 755 -38.39 17.37 -31.26
CA GLY A 755 -38.83 17.97 -32.53
C GLY A 755 -38.34 19.40 -32.71
N ARG A 756 -38.33 20.19 -31.63
CA ARG A 756 -37.79 21.55 -31.61
C ARG A 756 -36.28 21.58 -31.81
N ALA A 757 -35.53 20.72 -31.13
CA ALA A 757 -34.08 20.63 -31.27
C ALA A 757 -33.67 20.24 -32.71
N ILE A 758 -34.38 19.28 -33.32
CA ILE A 758 -34.17 18.91 -34.73
C ILE A 758 -34.46 20.10 -35.65
N SER A 759 -35.59 20.79 -35.45
CA SER A 759 -35.96 21.97 -36.25
C SER A 759 -34.93 23.09 -36.12
N GLN A 760 -34.46 23.37 -34.90
CA GLN A 760 -33.42 24.36 -34.66
C GLN A 760 -32.11 23.99 -35.36
N ALA A 761 -31.71 22.71 -35.32
CA ALA A 761 -30.53 22.25 -36.04
C ALA A 761 -30.67 22.44 -37.56
N LEU A 762 -31.86 22.18 -38.13
CA LEU A 762 -32.11 22.44 -39.55
C LEU A 762 -32.08 23.93 -39.90
N VAL A 763 -32.58 24.81 -39.02
CA VAL A 763 -32.50 26.28 -39.19
C VAL A 763 -31.04 26.74 -39.17
N ASP A 764 -30.26 26.30 -38.18
CA ASP A 764 -28.84 26.62 -38.06
C ASP A 764 -28.04 26.20 -39.31
N LEU A 765 -28.46 25.10 -39.96
CA LEU A 765 -27.84 24.57 -41.18
C LEU A 765 -28.43 25.16 -42.48
N GLY A 766 -29.34 26.14 -42.39
CA GLY A 766 -29.98 26.78 -43.55
C GLY A 766 -30.90 25.84 -44.34
N ARG A 767 -31.47 24.81 -43.69
CA ARG A 767 -32.37 23.81 -44.28
C ARG A 767 -33.84 24.00 -43.92
N ALA A 768 -34.13 24.86 -42.94
CA ALA A 768 -35.47 25.24 -42.52
C ALA A 768 -35.51 26.73 -42.12
N SER A 769 -36.70 27.32 -42.02
CA SER A 769 -36.89 28.73 -41.64
C SER A 769 -37.43 28.94 -40.22
N GLU A 770 -37.99 27.92 -39.59
CA GLU A 770 -38.65 28.00 -38.29
C GLU A 770 -38.21 26.85 -37.37
N ALA A 771 -37.98 27.15 -36.10
CA ALA A 771 -37.53 26.18 -35.09
C ALA A 771 -38.68 25.49 -34.34
N GLU A 772 -39.91 26.00 -34.45
CA GLU A 772 -41.06 25.38 -33.77
C GLU A 772 -41.49 24.11 -34.51
N PRO A 773 -41.63 22.94 -33.88
CA PRO A 773 -42.09 21.73 -34.57
C PRO A 773 -43.58 21.78 -34.89
N THR A 774 -44.01 21.01 -35.90
CA THR A 774 -45.44 20.85 -36.25
C THR A 774 -45.89 19.41 -36.15
N THR A 775 -47.14 19.18 -35.73
CA THR A 775 -47.71 17.83 -35.64
C THR A 775 -47.61 17.09 -36.97
N PHE A 776 -47.26 15.81 -36.93
CA PHE A 776 -47.32 14.93 -38.10
C PHE A 776 -48.77 14.70 -38.49
N THR A 777 -49.08 14.89 -39.77
CA THR A 777 -50.36 14.48 -40.35
C THR A 777 -50.45 12.97 -40.40
N LYS A 778 -51.66 12.42 -40.57
CA LYS A 778 -51.84 10.97 -40.68
C LYS A 778 -51.03 10.39 -41.84
N GLU A 779 -51.03 11.08 -42.98
CA GLU A 779 -50.27 10.69 -44.16
C GLU A 779 -48.76 10.66 -43.88
N GLU A 780 -48.24 11.61 -43.08
CA GLU A 780 -46.83 11.62 -42.67
C GLU A 780 -46.51 10.52 -41.66
N ILE A 781 -47.44 10.16 -40.76
CA ILE A 781 -47.25 9.03 -39.85
C ILE A 781 -47.26 7.71 -40.63
N ASP A 782 -48.17 7.55 -41.57
CA ASP A 782 -48.23 6.40 -42.48
C ASP A 782 -46.95 6.30 -43.33
N THR A 783 -46.41 7.44 -43.78
CA THR A 783 -45.22 7.49 -44.64
C THR A 783 -43.91 7.28 -43.87
N TYR A 784 -43.70 8.00 -42.76
CA TYR A 784 -42.41 8.03 -42.07
C TYR A 784 -42.28 7.00 -40.95
N PHE A 785 -43.41 6.54 -40.40
CA PHE A 785 -43.45 5.67 -39.23
C PHE A 785 -44.36 4.45 -39.43
N GLU A 786 -44.68 4.12 -40.70
CA GLU A 786 -45.48 2.94 -41.07
C GLU A 786 -46.84 2.88 -40.36
N GLY A 787 -47.44 4.05 -40.09
CA GLY A 787 -48.74 4.17 -39.43
C GLY A 787 -48.68 4.05 -37.90
N SER A 788 -47.48 3.93 -37.32
CA SER A 788 -47.27 3.78 -35.89
C SER A 788 -47.32 5.12 -35.15
N ASN A 789 -48.25 5.25 -34.21
CA ASN A 789 -48.32 6.39 -33.26
C ASN A 789 -47.44 6.17 -32.02
N TYR A 790 -46.57 5.15 -32.01
CA TYR A 790 -45.75 4.76 -30.87
C TYR A 790 -44.97 5.92 -30.24
N LEU A 791 -44.43 6.81 -31.08
CA LEU A 791 -43.65 7.98 -30.63
C LEU A 791 -44.46 8.96 -29.76
N GLY A 792 -45.80 8.91 -29.81
CA GLY A 792 -46.69 9.72 -28.98
C GLY A 792 -47.09 9.10 -27.64
N SER A 793 -46.69 7.87 -27.34
CA SER A 793 -46.96 7.26 -26.03
C SER A 793 -46.10 7.89 -24.94
N ASN A 794 -46.49 7.76 -23.67
CA ASN A 794 -45.54 7.95 -22.56
C ASN A 794 -44.80 6.65 -22.28
N SER A 795 -43.54 6.75 -21.89
CA SER A 795 -42.79 5.69 -21.20
C SER A 795 -42.01 6.38 -20.10
N ARG A 796 -42.09 5.93 -18.84
CA ARG A 796 -41.36 6.57 -17.73
C ARG A 796 -40.87 5.55 -16.74
N CYS A 797 -39.59 5.63 -16.39
CA CYS A 797 -38.98 4.64 -15.50
C CYS A 797 -37.82 5.18 -14.66
N ARG A 798 -37.38 4.43 -13.65
CA ARG A 798 -36.20 4.72 -12.81
C ARG A 798 -35.32 3.49 -12.66
N SER A 799 -34.02 3.68 -12.84
CA SER A 799 -32.98 2.64 -12.87
C SER A 799 -32.40 2.30 -11.50
N ASN A 800 -33.22 2.11 -10.47
CA ASN A 800 -32.71 1.90 -9.11
C ASN A 800 -31.93 0.59 -8.94
N ARG A 801 -32.37 -0.51 -9.58
CA ARG A 801 -31.67 -1.81 -9.58
C ARG A 801 -30.39 -1.74 -10.40
N SER A 802 -30.44 -1.16 -11.60
CA SER A 802 -29.22 -0.91 -12.39
C SER A 802 -28.19 -0.09 -11.59
N ARG A 803 -28.61 0.95 -10.88
CA ARG A 803 -27.71 1.75 -10.03
C ARG A 803 -27.20 0.98 -8.81
N ALA A 804 -28.01 0.11 -8.21
CA ALA A 804 -27.62 -0.69 -7.05
C ALA A 804 -26.50 -1.69 -7.36
N ILE A 805 -26.39 -2.17 -8.61
CA ILE A 805 -25.26 -3.02 -9.05
C ILE A 805 -24.00 -2.22 -9.43
N GLY A 806 -24.04 -0.89 -9.26
CA GLY A 806 -22.90 0.01 -9.48
C GLY A 806 -22.90 0.74 -10.81
N TRP A 807 -23.99 0.69 -11.59
CA TRP A 807 -24.11 1.49 -12.81
C TRP A 807 -24.26 2.97 -12.48
N ASN A 808 -23.35 3.80 -12.99
CA ASN A 808 -23.28 5.23 -12.72
C ASN A 808 -23.18 6.03 -14.03
N PRO A 809 -24.28 6.15 -14.78
CA PRO A 809 -24.33 6.91 -16.02
C PRO A 809 -24.06 8.39 -15.77
N ILE A 810 -23.36 9.03 -16.70
CA ILE A 810 -22.88 10.41 -16.54
C ILE A 810 -23.58 11.40 -17.45
N LYS A 811 -24.20 10.94 -18.56
CA LYS A 811 -24.83 11.81 -19.55
C LYS A 811 -26.27 12.12 -19.17
N THR A 812 -26.62 13.40 -19.27
CA THR A 812 -27.90 13.94 -18.79
C THR A 812 -28.84 14.25 -19.96
N LYS A 813 -30.08 14.64 -19.64
CA LYS A 813 -31.03 15.19 -20.63
C LYS A 813 -30.42 16.33 -21.48
N ASP A 814 -29.60 17.19 -20.89
CA ASP A 814 -29.00 18.31 -21.63
C ASP A 814 -28.00 17.81 -22.68
N ASP A 815 -27.23 16.77 -22.34
CA ASP A 815 -26.36 16.07 -23.29
C ASP A 815 -27.18 15.42 -24.41
N PHE A 816 -28.34 14.86 -24.08
CA PHE A 816 -29.26 14.31 -25.09
C PHE A 816 -29.67 15.37 -26.11
N ILE A 817 -30.22 16.50 -25.66
CA ILE A 817 -30.65 17.58 -26.57
C ILE A 817 -29.46 18.12 -27.38
N ALA A 818 -28.29 18.26 -26.76
CA ALA A 818 -27.08 18.71 -27.45
C ALA A 818 -26.59 17.72 -28.53
N SER A 819 -26.84 16.42 -28.37
CA SER A 819 -26.44 15.37 -29.32
C SER A 819 -27.20 15.42 -30.66
N ILE A 820 -28.39 16.03 -30.68
CA ILE A 820 -29.28 16.04 -31.85
C ILE A 820 -28.66 16.77 -33.04
N LYS A 821 -27.98 17.91 -32.83
CA LYS A 821 -27.38 18.67 -33.94
C LYS A 821 -26.24 17.90 -34.62
N PRO A 822 -25.25 17.34 -33.90
CA PRO A 822 -24.26 16.43 -34.49
C PRO A 822 -24.89 15.27 -35.27
N GLU A 823 -25.98 14.68 -34.76
CA GLU A 823 -26.72 13.60 -35.43
C GLU A 823 -27.31 14.06 -36.78
N VAL A 824 -27.94 15.25 -36.79
CA VAL A 824 -28.47 15.89 -38.01
C VAL A 824 -27.34 16.13 -39.02
N GLU A 825 -26.21 16.69 -38.57
CA GLU A 825 -25.06 16.95 -39.44
C GLU A 825 -24.48 15.65 -40.03
N ALA A 826 -24.35 14.60 -39.22
CA ALA A 826 -23.83 13.31 -39.66
C ALA A 826 -24.74 12.65 -40.71
N LEU A 827 -26.06 12.65 -40.47
CA LEU A 827 -27.04 12.08 -41.41
C LEU A 827 -27.12 12.88 -42.72
N LEU A 828 -26.95 14.20 -42.67
CA LEU A 828 -26.89 15.04 -43.87
C LEU A 828 -25.59 14.81 -44.67
N LYS A 829 -24.44 14.57 -44.02
CA LYS A 829 -23.16 14.27 -44.70
C LYS A 829 -23.18 12.95 -45.47
N LYS A 830 -23.93 11.94 -45.02
CA LYS A 830 -24.12 10.67 -45.75
C LYS A 830 -24.84 10.83 -47.11
N ARG A 831 -25.44 11.99 -47.43
CA ARG A 831 -26.25 12.23 -48.65
C ARG A 831 -25.44 12.46 -49.93
N GLY A 832 -24.47 11.60 -50.17
CA GLY A 832 -23.98 11.37 -51.52
C GLY A 832 -25.11 10.93 -52.45
N HIS A 833 -25.92 9.91 -52.11
CA HIS A 833 -26.88 9.31 -53.08
C HIS A 833 -28.22 8.70 -52.62
N GLU A 834 -28.58 8.53 -51.34
CA GLU A 834 -29.69 7.59 -50.99
C GLU A 834 -30.79 8.14 -50.06
N TRP A 835 -31.61 9.08 -50.54
CA TRP A 835 -32.86 9.46 -49.85
C TRP A 835 -34.01 9.65 -50.84
N LYS A 836 -34.07 8.80 -51.86
CA LYS A 836 -35.24 8.62 -52.72
C LYS A 836 -35.54 7.14 -52.80
N ASN A 837 -36.28 6.67 -51.81
CA ASN A 837 -37.47 5.81 -51.94
C ASN A 837 -37.96 5.49 -50.54
#